data_AF-A0A4U0RUX6-F1
#
_entry.id   AF-A0A4U0RUX6-F1
#
_cell.length_a   1.000
_cell.length_b   1.000
_cell.length_c   1.000
_cell.angle_alpha   90.00
_cell.angle_beta   90.00
_cell.angle_gamma   90.00
#
_symmetry.space_group_name_H-M   'P 1'
#
loop_
_entity.id
_entity.type
_entity.pdbx_description
1 polymer ?
#
loop_
_entity_poly.entity_id
_entity_poly.type
_entity_poly.pdbx_seq_one_letter_code
_entity_poly.pdbx_strand_id
1 'polypeptide(L)'
;MHHATVLICGGGPVGLTASMLLSELGISNVVVEKRPSTTQLPRARGMNCRTGEIWRSLGLVDRMEGISLPAEWTEDIVYCTTLAGDEIGTMPSESMSRKATAAYSPAPFLSSSQIEIDALLHEAATAQPQAEVRFGHEVTHVEDDGEGVTADISTHDGRQYQVRADWLIAADGANSTVRQAVGVQLDGVRTSRWYLNSHFHADLSRFTDHRKGALIWTLEPGLEGVFQPLDGEHDWSCGVLFDAETESPDDFTTERVITLIQNMIGAPGEDVGIDLLNFRPWFVAATVASQLRSGRVLLAGDSAHQIPPFGGMGMNTGIQDAHALAWRIAAVVRGSASEELLDTYSTERREVALRICDFAKQNMQHVTEIRSRPSAERVQSSREYGNWNGLDMGVHYTHGALVPDGTSRPTLANEVTEYVPDARPGSRAPHRWLTARTGTRLSTLDLFKDAFVLLTTEGGASWRAAARRVSDRRALPLRAVQIAPGAELEDEDHGFARAYGIAADGAVLVRPDGHVAFRAPAAVTDPDAVLEKTLDAVLGKKPVAALTPGTPVRTSETTLDWLGCATFRLSVGNTVVFLDAYMDRVTSAPQVGMTTDDVDRADWILIGHSHWDHLWGADWIALRTGAKVVGSYETVRVLLAQGVPQEQLIPVAGGERIRLGEGVSVRVFPSLHSCVWAQKGAPAADEVCVGDLGLFLDEQQARFGEVFEWIHTLGTEVGSHLRATAQGAQGDGGSLVYLIETPEGSLLYQDTSGSWSGVLRGLSPDVAILAAGGRANVDGEPVQGTLADFVAHQARLLGPRQVILSHHDDFLPGFSQQVDAGPIREAMAREAPATTLTELTYLSGHRLFTDL
;
A
#
# COMPACT_ATOMS: atom_id res chain seq x y z
N MET A 1 -21.15 -27.68 -2.88
CA MET A 1 -20.28 -26.52 -2.59
C MET A 1 -19.12 -27.04 -1.76
N HIS A 2 -17.89 -26.92 -2.26
CA HIS A 2 -16.68 -27.30 -1.50
C HIS A 2 -16.26 -26.10 -0.64
N HIS A 3 -15.78 -26.34 0.58
CA HIS A 3 -15.27 -25.28 1.47
C HIS A 3 -13.75 -25.38 1.57
N ALA A 4 -13.05 -24.25 1.42
CA ALA A 4 -11.61 -24.12 1.63
C ALA A 4 -11.34 -22.95 2.59
N THR A 5 -10.24 -22.97 3.35
CA THR A 5 -9.87 -21.76 4.11
C THR A 5 -9.27 -20.71 3.17
N VAL A 6 -8.36 -21.14 2.30
CA VAL A 6 -7.80 -20.28 1.24
C VAL A 6 -7.97 -20.94 -0.12
N LEU A 7 -8.60 -20.23 -1.07
CA LEU A 7 -8.58 -20.60 -2.48
C LEU A 7 -7.46 -19.83 -3.19
N ILE A 8 -6.59 -20.54 -3.89
CA ILE A 8 -5.51 -19.95 -4.69
C ILE A 8 -5.87 -20.17 -6.17
N CYS A 9 -6.14 -19.08 -6.88
CA CYS A 9 -6.43 -19.13 -8.30
C CYS A 9 -5.13 -18.94 -9.09
N GLY A 10 -4.61 -19.99 -9.71
CA GLY A 10 -3.36 -20.02 -10.47
C GLY A 10 -2.33 -20.98 -9.87
N GLY A 11 -1.84 -21.92 -10.68
CA GLY A 11 -0.87 -22.95 -10.33
C GLY A 11 0.53 -22.71 -10.89
N GLY A 12 0.91 -21.44 -11.07
CA GLY A 12 2.30 -21.06 -11.37
C GLY A 12 3.16 -20.94 -10.10
N PRO A 13 4.41 -20.45 -10.21
CA PRO A 13 5.36 -20.40 -9.10
C PRO A 13 4.84 -19.64 -7.88
N VAL A 14 4.10 -18.55 -8.13
CA VAL A 14 3.51 -17.71 -7.09
C VAL A 14 2.45 -18.47 -6.30
N GLY A 15 1.49 -19.08 -6.99
CA GLY A 15 0.40 -19.81 -6.35
C GLY A 15 0.86 -21.09 -5.64
N LEU A 16 1.77 -21.84 -6.26
CA LEU A 16 2.34 -23.06 -5.66
C LEU A 16 3.22 -22.73 -4.45
N THR A 17 4.00 -21.64 -4.51
CA THR A 17 4.76 -21.18 -3.33
C THR A 17 3.84 -20.70 -2.21
N ALA A 18 2.77 -19.96 -2.53
CA ALA A 18 1.76 -19.55 -1.55
C ALA A 18 1.11 -20.77 -0.86
N SER A 19 0.77 -21.80 -1.64
CA SER A 19 0.21 -23.06 -1.13
C SER A 19 1.14 -23.74 -0.12
N MET A 20 2.42 -23.87 -0.44
CA MET A 20 3.41 -24.48 0.47
C MET A 20 3.63 -23.65 1.74
N LEU A 21 3.75 -22.32 1.61
CA LEU A 21 3.91 -21.44 2.76
C LEU A 21 2.71 -21.48 3.71
N LEU A 22 1.49 -21.49 3.16
CA LEU A 22 0.27 -21.67 3.94
C LEU A 22 0.23 -23.05 4.61
N SER A 23 0.70 -24.09 3.91
CA SER A 23 0.74 -25.46 4.44
C SER A 23 1.73 -25.63 5.59
N GLU A 24 2.92 -25.02 5.50
CA GLU A 24 3.89 -24.94 6.62
C GLU A 24 3.30 -24.22 7.83
N LEU A 25 2.41 -23.25 7.60
CA LEU A 25 1.64 -22.57 8.63
C LEU A 25 0.35 -23.33 9.00
N GLY A 26 0.16 -24.57 8.56
CA GLY A 26 -0.99 -25.40 8.91
C GLY A 26 -2.34 -24.88 8.40
N ILE A 27 -2.34 -24.03 7.37
CA ILE A 27 -3.56 -23.45 6.77
C ILE A 27 -3.98 -24.27 5.54
N SER A 28 -5.16 -24.86 5.62
CA SER A 28 -5.77 -25.62 4.52
C SER A 28 -6.01 -24.73 3.31
N ASN A 29 -5.61 -25.20 2.12
CA ASN A 29 -5.72 -24.42 0.90
C ASN A 29 -6.04 -25.30 -0.32
N VAL A 30 -6.69 -24.69 -1.31
CA VAL A 30 -7.01 -25.33 -2.59
C VAL A 30 -6.40 -24.48 -3.70
N VAL A 31 -5.56 -25.07 -4.55
CA VAL A 31 -5.02 -24.44 -5.76
C VAL A 31 -5.83 -24.88 -6.95
N VAL A 32 -6.25 -23.93 -7.79
CA VAL A 32 -6.98 -24.17 -9.03
C VAL A 32 -6.20 -23.58 -10.20
N GLU A 33 -5.86 -24.40 -11.19
CA GLU A 33 -5.12 -23.99 -12.40
C GLU A 33 -5.84 -24.44 -13.67
N LYS A 34 -6.07 -23.50 -14.59
CA LYS A 34 -6.84 -23.75 -15.81
C LYS A 34 -6.11 -24.66 -16.80
N ARG A 35 -4.78 -24.63 -16.83
CA ARG A 35 -3.98 -25.51 -17.68
C ARG A 35 -4.05 -26.94 -17.14
N PRO A 36 -4.01 -27.96 -18.02
CA PRO A 36 -4.02 -29.36 -17.59
C PRO A 36 -2.67 -29.83 -17.00
N SER A 37 -1.60 -29.04 -17.16
CA SER A 37 -0.25 -29.33 -16.66
C SER A 37 0.55 -28.04 -16.44
N THR A 38 1.72 -28.16 -15.83
CA THR A 38 2.71 -27.09 -15.65
C THR A 38 3.22 -26.57 -17.01
N THR A 39 3.85 -25.38 -17.00
CA THR A 39 4.30 -24.75 -18.25
C THR A 39 5.31 -25.62 -19.01
N GLN A 40 5.20 -25.63 -20.34
CA GLN A 40 6.15 -26.27 -21.26
C GLN A 40 7.01 -25.20 -21.98
N LEU A 41 7.22 -24.07 -21.32
CA LEU A 41 7.96 -22.92 -21.84
C LEU A 41 8.94 -22.44 -20.78
N PRO A 42 10.20 -22.14 -21.13
CA PRO A 42 11.23 -21.71 -20.18
C PRO A 42 10.89 -20.44 -19.41
N ARG A 43 10.12 -19.51 -20.02
CA ARG A 43 9.61 -18.26 -19.41
C ARG A 43 10.66 -17.56 -18.52
N ALA A 44 10.33 -17.22 -17.27
CA ALA A 44 11.23 -16.54 -16.34
C ALA A 44 12.23 -17.54 -15.74
N ARG A 45 13.51 -17.16 -15.68
CA ARG A 45 14.61 -18.09 -15.39
C ARG A 45 15.49 -17.76 -14.19
N GLY A 46 15.62 -16.48 -13.84
CA GLY A 46 16.49 -16.04 -12.76
C GLY A 46 15.71 -15.88 -11.46
N MET A 47 16.13 -16.58 -10.41
CA MET A 47 15.60 -16.41 -9.07
C MET A 47 16.64 -15.75 -8.20
N ASN A 48 16.26 -14.59 -7.68
CA ASN A 48 17.13 -13.77 -6.86
C ASN A 48 17.33 -14.38 -5.46
N CYS A 49 18.26 -13.82 -4.68
CA CYS A 49 18.63 -14.40 -3.39
C CYS A 49 17.44 -14.40 -2.43
N ARG A 50 16.59 -13.37 -2.50
CA ARG A 50 15.39 -13.30 -1.66
C ARG A 50 14.40 -14.43 -1.94
N THR A 51 14.20 -14.81 -3.21
CA THR A 51 13.40 -15.99 -3.58
C THR A 51 14.07 -17.27 -3.10
N GLY A 52 15.39 -17.38 -3.28
CA GLY A 52 16.18 -18.51 -2.78
C GLY A 52 16.02 -18.74 -1.28
N GLU A 53 15.94 -17.68 -0.48
CA GLU A 53 15.69 -17.77 0.97
C GLU A 53 14.30 -18.27 1.31
N ILE A 54 13.28 -17.86 0.55
CA ILE A 54 11.91 -18.33 0.73
C ILE A 54 11.88 -19.84 0.48
N TRP A 55 12.48 -20.29 -0.62
CA TRP A 55 12.58 -21.72 -0.93
C TRP A 55 13.50 -22.49 0.03
N ARG A 56 14.52 -21.84 0.59
CA ARG A 56 15.32 -22.41 1.69
C ARG A 56 14.46 -22.68 2.92
N SER A 57 13.57 -21.75 3.29
CA SER A 57 12.65 -21.94 4.42
C SER A 57 11.66 -23.10 4.20
N LEU A 58 11.37 -23.42 2.93
CA LEU A 58 10.55 -24.56 2.49
C LEU A 58 11.38 -25.85 2.26
N GLY A 59 12.70 -25.82 2.48
CA GLY A 59 13.58 -26.97 2.25
C GLY A 59 13.80 -27.32 0.77
N LEU A 60 13.56 -26.39 -0.16
CA LEU A 60 13.65 -26.62 -1.60
C LEU A 60 14.94 -26.09 -2.24
N VAL A 61 15.71 -25.25 -1.54
CA VAL A 61 16.87 -24.54 -2.13
C VAL A 61 17.90 -25.49 -2.74
N ASP A 62 18.24 -26.60 -2.08
CA ASP A 62 19.23 -27.56 -2.58
C ASP A 62 18.74 -28.30 -3.84
N ARG A 63 17.43 -28.62 -3.89
CA ARG A 63 16.82 -29.22 -5.09
C ARG A 63 16.81 -28.24 -6.25
N MET A 64 16.53 -26.96 -5.98
CA MET A 64 16.56 -25.89 -6.98
C MET A 64 17.98 -25.60 -7.48
N GLU A 65 18.98 -25.69 -6.61
CA GLU A 65 20.39 -25.60 -7.02
C GLU A 65 20.77 -26.77 -7.95
N GLY A 66 20.28 -27.98 -7.67
CA GLY A 66 20.53 -29.16 -8.49
C GLY A 66 20.00 -29.11 -9.93
N ILE A 67 19.01 -28.26 -10.20
CA ILE A 67 18.48 -28.00 -11.56
C ILE A 67 18.93 -26.66 -12.14
N SER A 68 19.72 -25.87 -11.38
CA SER A 68 20.18 -24.58 -11.85
C SER A 68 21.36 -24.70 -12.81
N LEU A 69 21.52 -23.69 -13.67
CA LEU A 69 22.68 -23.50 -14.52
C LEU A 69 23.98 -23.59 -13.71
N PRO A 70 25.05 -24.16 -14.28
CA PRO A 70 26.37 -24.12 -13.68
C PRO A 70 26.82 -22.68 -13.40
N ALA A 71 27.52 -22.47 -12.28
CA ALA A 71 27.87 -21.13 -11.79
C ALA A 71 28.68 -20.31 -12.79
N GLU A 72 29.50 -20.94 -13.64
CA GLU A 72 30.27 -20.22 -14.66
C GLU A 72 29.41 -19.54 -15.74
N TRP A 73 28.13 -19.89 -15.85
CA TRP A 73 27.19 -19.21 -16.73
C TRP A 73 26.56 -17.97 -16.08
N THR A 74 26.58 -17.82 -14.75
CA THR A 74 25.84 -16.77 -14.05
C THR A 74 26.69 -15.58 -13.62
N GLU A 75 27.99 -15.58 -13.91
CA GLU A 75 28.90 -14.49 -13.50
C GLU A 75 28.81 -13.26 -14.41
N ASP A 76 28.38 -13.42 -15.67
CA ASP A 76 28.52 -12.38 -16.69
C ASP A 76 27.25 -12.19 -17.56
N ILE A 77 27.09 -10.97 -18.08
CA ILE A 77 26.19 -10.60 -19.17
C ILE A 77 27.05 -10.17 -20.36
N VAL A 78 26.90 -10.86 -21.49
CA VAL A 78 27.75 -10.69 -22.67
C VAL A 78 27.00 -9.89 -23.75
N TYR A 79 27.70 -8.98 -24.43
CA TYR A 79 27.21 -8.24 -25.59
C TYR A 79 28.12 -8.47 -26.80
N CYS A 80 27.53 -8.91 -27.91
CA CYS A 80 28.24 -9.21 -29.16
C CYS A 80 27.43 -8.68 -30.37
N THR A 81 28.06 -8.62 -31.55
CA THR A 81 27.33 -8.25 -32.78
C THR A 81 26.30 -9.34 -33.13
N THR A 82 26.79 -10.56 -33.37
CA THR A 82 26.04 -11.81 -33.50
C THR A 82 26.70 -12.88 -32.61
N LEU A 83 26.05 -14.03 -32.40
CA LEU A 83 26.61 -15.07 -31.53
C LEU A 83 27.95 -15.64 -32.05
N ALA A 84 28.22 -15.60 -33.35
CA ALA A 84 29.50 -15.96 -33.97
C ALA A 84 30.42 -14.77 -34.22
N GLY A 85 29.92 -13.55 -34.00
CA GLY A 85 30.62 -12.29 -34.26
C GLY A 85 31.45 -11.79 -33.08
N ASP A 86 31.98 -10.57 -33.24
CA ASP A 86 32.87 -9.93 -32.28
C ASP A 86 32.15 -9.62 -30.96
N GLU A 87 32.84 -9.84 -29.85
CA GLU A 87 32.41 -9.36 -28.54
C GLU A 87 32.61 -7.85 -28.45
N ILE A 88 31.55 -7.14 -28.07
CA ILE A 88 31.55 -5.68 -27.88
C ILE A 88 31.95 -5.35 -26.44
N GLY A 89 31.49 -6.15 -25.49
CA GLY A 89 31.89 -6.05 -24.09
C GLY A 89 31.08 -6.98 -23.19
N THR A 90 31.55 -7.11 -21.97
CA THR A 90 30.94 -7.95 -20.93
C THR A 90 30.70 -7.12 -19.67
N MET A 91 29.56 -7.37 -19.01
CA MET A 91 29.18 -6.79 -17.73
C MET A 91 29.17 -7.89 -16.66
N PRO A 92 30.12 -7.88 -15.70
CA PRO A 92 30.07 -8.76 -14.55
C PRO A 92 28.84 -8.51 -13.68
N SER A 93 28.28 -9.58 -13.11
CA SER A 93 27.10 -9.55 -12.27
C SER A 93 27.41 -10.00 -10.83
N GLU A 94 27.44 -9.03 -9.92
CA GLU A 94 27.50 -9.28 -8.48
C GLU A 94 26.19 -9.89 -7.94
N SER A 95 25.04 -9.61 -8.57
CA SER A 95 23.75 -10.13 -8.11
C SER A 95 23.47 -11.58 -8.52
N MET A 96 24.10 -12.04 -9.60
CA MET A 96 23.99 -13.43 -10.07
C MET A 96 25.18 -14.28 -9.65
N SER A 97 26.29 -13.65 -9.22
CA SER A 97 27.47 -14.33 -8.68
C SER A 97 27.18 -14.94 -7.31
N ARG A 98 27.32 -16.28 -7.21
CA ARG A 98 27.21 -17.01 -5.94
C ARG A 98 28.21 -16.49 -4.90
N LYS A 99 29.41 -16.14 -5.34
CA LYS A 99 30.49 -15.69 -4.45
C LYS A 99 30.16 -14.33 -3.84
N ALA A 100 29.63 -13.40 -4.63
CA ALA A 100 29.28 -12.07 -4.15
C ALA A 100 28.07 -12.12 -3.20
N THR A 101 27.06 -12.93 -3.52
CA THR A 101 25.82 -12.98 -2.74
C THR A 101 25.94 -13.65 -1.37
N ALA A 102 26.91 -14.57 -1.23
CA ALA A 102 27.21 -15.25 0.04
C ALA A 102 27.57 -14.30 1.21
N ALA A 103 27.93 -13.05 0.92
CA ALA A 103 28.22 -12.05 1.95
C ALA A 103 26.98 -11.56 2.71
N TYR A 104 25.79 -11.66 2.11
CA TYR A 104 24.55 -11.09 2.67
C TYR A 104 23.34 -12.02 2.61
N SER A 105 23.45 -13.20 1.99
CA SER A 105 22.40 -14.21 1.99
C SER A 105 22.99 -15.62 2.13
N PRO A 106 22.32 -16.54 2.86
CA PRO A 106 22.66 -17.97 2.87
C PRO A 106 22.14 -18.70 1.63
N ALA A 107 21.28 -18.07 0.81
CA ALA A 107 20.76 -18.64 -0.43
C ALA A 107 21.50 -18.03 -1.63
N PRO A 108 21.88 -18.84 -2.62
CA PRO A 108 22.50 -18.33 -3.84
C PRO A 108 21.45 -17.70 -4.78
N PHE A 109 21.93 -16.99 -5.80
CA PHE A 109 21.15 -16.80 -7.01
C PHE A 109 20.95 -18.17 -7.68
N LEU A 110 19.75 -18.43 -8.18
CA LEU A 110 19.41 -19.67 -8.86
C LEU A 110 18.98 -19.33 -10.28
N SER A 111 19.31 -20.17 -11.26
CA SER A 111 18.89 -19.95 -12.63
C SER A 111 18.48 -21.24 -13.30
N SER A 112 17.19 -21.40 -13.61
CA SER A 112 16.66 -22.62 -14.23
C SER A 112 15.49 -22.25 -15.14
N SER A 113 15.16 -23.12 -16.09
CA SER A 113 13.92 -22.94 -16.87
C SER A 113 12.69 -23.04 -15.95
N GLN A 114 11.63 -22.30 -16.27
CA GLN A 114 10.36 -22.40 -15.56
C GLN A 114 9.68 -23.77 -15.72
N ILE A 115 10.10 -24.58 -16.71
CA ILE A 115 9.62 -25.96 -16.89
C ILE A 115 10.02 -26.79 -15.67
N GLU A 116 11.30 -26.77 -15.33
CA GLU A 116 11.86 -27.51 -14.18
C GLU A 116 11.36 -26.95 -12.85
N ILE A 117 11.29 -25.61 -12.75
CA ILE A 117 10.81 -24.93 -11.53
C ILE A 117 9.35 -25.27 -11.26
N ASP A 118 8.45 -25.09 -12.24
CA ASP A 118 7.03 -25.37 -12.06
C ASP A 118 6.81 -26.86 -11.74
N ALA A 119 7.56 -27.77 -12.37
CA ALA A 119 7.48 -29.20 -12.08
C ALA A 119 7.85 -29.53 -10.63
N LEU A 120 8.98 -28.99 -10.14
CA LEU A 120 9.44 -29.20 -8.76
C LEU A 120 8.48 -28.56 -7.75
N LEU A 121 8.03 -27.33 -7.99
CA LEU A 121 7.06 -26.65 -7.11
C LEU A 121 5.72 -27.38 -7.09
N HIS A 122 5.27 -27.92 -8.23
CA HIS A 122 4.03 -28.68 -8.31
C HIS A 122 4.13 -29.97 -7.49
N GLU A 123 5.20 -30.75 -7.68
CA GLU A 123 5.48 -31.95 -6.88
C GLU A 123 5.49 -31.63 -5.38
N ALA A 124 6.23 -30.58 -4.98
CA ALA A 124 6.38 -30.18 -3.60
C ALA A 124 5.06 -29.68 -2.98
N ALA A 125 4.25 -28.90 -3.72
CA ALA A 125 2.96 -28.41 -3.25
C ALA A 125 1.93 -29.55 -3.14
N THR A 126 1.88 -30.47 -4.11
CA THR A 126 0.97 -31.63 -4.05
C THR A 126 1.32 -32.60 -2.91
N ALA A 127 2.58 -32.63 -2.48
CA ALA A 127 2.99 -33.44 -1.34
C ALA A 127 2.56 -32.86 0.03
N GLN A 128 2.08 -31.62 0.08
CA GLN A 128 1.69 -30.97 1.33
C GLN A 128 0.34 -31.50 1.85
N PRO A 129 0.24 -31.94 3.12
CA PRO A 129 -1.00 -32.47 3.68
C PRO A 129 -2.18 -31.48 3.70
N GLN A 130 -1.89 -30.18 3.76
CA GLN A 130 -2.87 -29.11 3.85
C GLN A 130 -3.32 -28.58 2.47
N ALA A 131 -2.67 -29.01 1.38
CA ALA A 131 -2.92 -28.50 0.05
C ALA A 131 -3.72 -29.50 -0.80
N GLU A 132 -4.70 -28.99 -1.53
CA GLU A 132 -5.33 -29.69 -2.63
C GLU A 132 -5.05 -28.95 -3.94
N VAL A 133 -4.28 -29.56 -4.86
CA VAL A 133 -3.87 -28.93 -6.11
C VAL A 133 -4.65 -29.53 -7.29
N ARG A 134 -5.36 -28.68 -8.05
CA ARG A 134 -6.26 -29.09 -9.14
C ARG A 134 -5.90 -28.39 -10.45
N PHE A 135 -5.22 -29.10 -11.36
CA PHE A 135 -4.96 -28.66 -12.73
C PHE A 135 -6.12 -29.05 -13.66
N GLY A 136 -6.34 -28.27 -14.73
CA GLY A 136 -7.47 -28.42 -15.65
C GLY A 136 -8.78 -27.86 -15.11
N HIS A 137 -8.71 -26.94 -14.14
CA HIS A 137 -9.83 -26.30 -13.45
C HIS A 137 -9.68 -24.78 -13.57
N GLU A 138 -10.65 -24.10 -14.16
CA GLU A 138 -10.62 -22.65 -14.42
C GLU A 138 -11.64 -21.92 -13.54
N VAL A 139 -11.19 -20.89 -12.82
CA VAL A 139 -12.09 -19.93 -12.19
C VAL A 139 -12.68 -19.03 -13.28
N THR A 140 -13.99 -19.08 -13.46
CA THR A 140 -14.70 -18.29 -14.47
C THR A 140 -15.39 -17.06 -13.89
N HIS A 141 -15.75 -17.11 -12.60
CA HIS A 141 -16.37 -16.00 -11.88
C HIS A 141 -16.02 -16.05 -10.39
N VAL A 142 -16.03 -14.89 -9.75
CA VAL A 142 -15.77 -14.72 -8.32
C VAL A 142 -16.72 -13.66 -7.77
N GLU A 143 -17.33 -13.97 -6.63
CA GLU A 143 -18.15 -13.05 -5.84
C GLU A 143 -17.63 -13.03 -4.39
N ASP A 144 -17.44 -11.83 -3.84
CA ASP A 144 -17.09 -11.60 -2.44
C ASP A 144 -18.31 -10.98 -1.75
N ASP A 145 -18.84 -11.65 -0.73
CA ASP A 145 -20.00 -11.20 0.04
C ASP A 145 -19.65 -10.57 1.40
N GLY A 146 -18.34 -10.38 1.67
CA GLY A 146 -17.84 -9.82 2.92
C GLY A 146 -17.63 -10.86 4.03
N GLU A 147 -18.27 -12.04 3.96
CA GLU A 147 -18.04 -13.16 4.87
C GLU A 147 -17.12 -14.23 4.26
N GLY A 148 -17.03 -14.28 2.93
CA GLY A 148 -16.17 -15.19 2.19
C GLY A 148 -16.26 -14.95 0.69
N VAL A 149 -15.50 -15.74 -0.06
CA VAL A 149 -15.42 -15.66 -1.51
C VAL A 149 -16.00 -16.93 -2.12
N THR A 150 -16.93 -16.77 -3.05
CA THR A 150 -17.47 -17.88 -3.85
C THR A 150 -16.89 -17.81 -5.26
N ALA A 151 -16.26 -18.90 -5.70
CA ALA A 151 -15.70 -19.02 -7.05
C ALA A 151 -16.40 -20.11 -7.85
N ASP A 152 -16.81 -19.76 -9.07
CA ASP A 152 -17.33 -20.70 -10.06
C ASP A 152 -16.16 -21.34 -10.81
N ILE A 153 -16.13 -22.67 -10.83
CA ILE A 153 -15.06 -23.47 -11.45
C ILE A 153 -15.60 -24.27 -12.63
N SER A 154 -14.98 -24.07 -13.78
CA SER A 154 -15.16 -24.85 -15.00
C SER A 154 -13.99 -25.82 -15.17
N THR A 155 -14.27 -27.10 -15.33
CA THR A 155 -13.23 -28.10 -15.62
C THR A 155 -13.11 -28.37 -17.11
N HIS A 156 -11.96 -28.87 -17.56
CA HIS A 156 -11.71 -29.19 -18.97
C HIS A 156 -12.69 -30.23 -19.56
N ASP A 157 -13.29 -31.08 -18.72
CA ASP A 157 -14.29 -32.09 -19.12
C ASP A 157 -15.73 -31.51 -19.23
N GLY A 158 -15.89 -30.21 -18.96
CA GLY A 158 -17.16 -29.49 -19.03
C GLY A 158 -17.94 -29.45 -17.72
N ARG A 159 -17.52 -30.13 -16.66
CA ARG A 159 -18.17 -30.05 -15.35
C ARG A 159 -17.98 -28.67 -14.71
N GLN A 160 -19.06 -28.15 -14.14
CA GLN A 160 -19.11 -26.89 -13.40
C GLN A 160 -19.39 -27.17 -11.91
N TYR A 161 -18.72 -26.45 -11.01
CA TYR A 161 -19.00 -26.50 -9.57
C TYR A 161 -18.52 -25.24 -8.85
N GLN A 162 -18.96 -25.06 -7.60
CA GLN A 162 -18.57 -23.90 -6.78
C GLN A 162 -17.65 -24.29 -5.62
N VAL A 163 -16.69 -23.41 -5.35
CA VAL A 163 -15.85 -23.41 -4.15
C VAL A 163 -16.16 -22.16 -3.34
N ARG A 164 -16.49 -22.35 -2.06
CA ARG A 164 -16.54 -21.29 -1.05
C ARG A 164 -15.21 -21.27 -0.31
N ALA A 165 -14.64 -20.09 -0.12
CA ALA A 165 -13.43 -19.92 0.68
C ALA A 165 -13.50 -18.72 1.61
N ASP A 166 -12.77 -18.75 2.72
CA ASP A 166 -12.68 -17.61 3.65
C ASP A 166 -11.84 -16.48 3.02
N TRP A 167 -10.82 -16.85 2.23
CA TRP A 167 -9.92 -15.94 1.52
C TRP A 167 -9.58 -16.47 0.14
N LEU A 168 -9.30 -15.56 -0.81
CA LEU A 168 -8.84 -15.91 -2.14
C LEU A 168 -7.52 -15.19 -2.48
N ILE A 169 -6.50 -15.94 -2.90
CA ILE A 169 -5.27 -15.40 -3.50
C ILE A 169 -5.38 -15.50 -5.02
N ALA A 170 -5.39 -14.36 -5.70
CA ALA A 170 -5.37 -14.29 -7.15
C ALA A 170 -3.93 -14.33 -7.64
N ALA A 171 -3.50 -15.48 -8.16
CA ALA A 171 -2.19 -15.72 -8.79
C ALA A 171 -2.37 -16.16 -10.26
N ASP A 172 -3.46 -15.74 -10.91
CA ASP A 172 -3.97 -16.24 -12.19
C ASP A 172 -3.41 -15.50 -13.42
N GLY A 173 -2.42 -14.65 -13.21
CA GLY A 173 -1.58 -14.07 -14.25
C GLY A 173 -2.06 -12.73 -14.80
N ALA A 174 -1.39 -12.26 -15.85
CA ALA A 174 -1.57 -10.92 -16.42
C ALA A 174 -3.04 -10.60 -16.79
N ASN A 175 -3.74 -11.58 -17.34
CA ASN A 175 -5.15 -11.47 -17.74
C ASN A 175 -6.11 -11.93 -16.63
N SER A 176 -5.73 -11.74 -15.37
CA SER A 176 -6.47 -12.19 -14.19
C SER A 176 -7.98 -11.97 -14.31
N THR A 177 -8.74 -13.08 -14.29
CA THR A 177 -10.20 -13.10 -14.25
C THR A 177 -10.65 -12.58 -12.90
N VAL A 178 -9.95 -12.97 -11.83
CA VAL A 178 -10.27 -12.59 -10.46
C VAL A 178 -10.14 -11.08 -10.26
N ARG A 179 -9.03 -10.46 -10.67
CA ARG A 179 -8.83 -9.01 -10.58
C ARG A 179 -9.96 -8.24 -11.27
N GLN A 180 -10.36 -8.70 -12.46
CA GLN A 180 -11.43 -8.08 -13.23
C GLN A 180 -12.78 -8.21 -12.52
N ALA A 181 -13.08 -9.38 -11.94
CA ALA A 181 -14.31 -9.62 -11.20
C ALA A 181 -14.47 -8.68 -9.99
N VAL A 182 -13.38 -8.39 -9.27
CA VAL A 182 -13.40 -7.45 -8.13
C VAL A 182 -13.17 -5.98 -8.53
N GLY A 183 -13.15 -5.66 -9.82
CA GLY A 183 -13.08 -4.29 -10.32
C GLY A 183 -11.77 -3.54 -10.08
N VAL A 184 -10.69 -4.23 -9.71
CA VAL A 184 -9.39 -3.58 -9.43
C VAL A 184 -8.69 -3.19 -10.73
N GLN A 185 -8.36 -1.90 -10.84
CA GLN A 185 -7.69 -1.31 -12.01
C GLN A 185 -6.17 -1.50 -11.96
N LEU A 186 -5.53 -1.43 -13.12
CA LEU A 186 -4.08 -1.43 -13.27
C LEU A 186 -3.59 -0.02 -13.62
N ASP A 187 -2.71 0.54 -12.79
CA ASP A 187 -2.01 1.80 -13.02
C ASP A 187 -0.74 1.54 -13.84
N GLY A 188 -0.41 2.42 -14.78
CA GLY A 188 0.83 2.34 -15.57
C GLY A 188 0.60 2.32 -17.08
N VAL A 189 1.59 1.84 -17.83
CA VAL A 189 1.60 1.90 -19.29
C VAL A 189 1.62 0.50 -19.91
N ARG A 190 0.76 0.31 -20.91
CA ARG A 190 0.87 -0.77 -21.88
C ARG A 190 1.66 -0.25 -23.08
N THR A 191 2.69 -0.98 -23.50
CA THR A 191 3.55 -0.55 -24.61
C THR A 191 3.08 -1.18 -25.92
N SER A 192 3.45 -0.60 -27.07
CA SER A 192 3.30 -1.25 -28.39
C SER A 192 4.33 -2.37 -28.62
N ARG A 193 5.29 -2.53 -27.70
CA ARG A 193 6.37 -3.51 -27.81
C ARG A 193 5.90 -4.90 -27.41
N TRP A 194 6.24 -5.87 -28.24
CA TRP A 194 6.02 -7.29 -27.99
C TRP A 194 7.34 -8.02 -27.89
N TYR A 195 7.33 -9.12 -27.16
CA TYR A 195 8.47 -9.96 -26.92
C TYR A 195 8.17 -11.37 -27.43
N LEU A 196 8.95 -11.83 -28.40
CA LEU A 196 8.97 -13.20 -28.86
C LEU A 196 9.96 -13.99 -28.00
N ASN A 197 9.50 -15.02 -27.31
CA ASN A 197 10.37 -15.96 -26.63
C ASN A 197 10.29 -17.33 -27.32
N SER A 198 11.44 -17.86 -27.73
CA SER A 198 11.59 -19.14 -28.41
C SER A 198 12.39 -20.11 -27.54
N HIS A 199 12.09 -21.41 -27.62
CA HIS A 199 12.74 -22.51 -26.92
C HIS A 199 13.19 -23.56 -27.94
N PHE A 200 14.47 -23.89 -27.97
CA PHE A 200 15.06 -24.75 -28.99
C PHE A 200 16.29 -25.49 -28.45
N HIS A 201 16.62 -26.61 -29.11
CA HIS A 201 17.90 -27.27 -28.91
C HIS A 201 18.89 -26.93 -30.03
N ALA A 202 20.14 -26.68 -29.67
CA ALA A 202 21.26 -26.51 -30.60
C ALA A 202 22.61 -26.65 -29.88
N ASP A 203 23.62 -27.21 -30.55
CA ASP A 203 25.01 -27.14 -30.08
C ASP A 203 25.62 -25.78 -30.43
N LEU A 204 25.71 -24.90 -29.43
CA LEU A 204 26.29 -23.56 -29.56
C LEU A 204 27.65 -23.43 -28.88
N SER A 205 28.27 -24.54 -28.43
CA SER A 205 29.53 -24.57 -27.66
C SER A 205 30.66 -23.84 -28.36
N ARG A 206 30.81 -24.05 -29.68
CA ARG A 206 31.79 -23.34 -30.52
C ARG A 206 31.73 -21.82 -30.37
N PHE A 207 30.55 -21.26 -30.13
CA PHE A 207 30.32 -19.82 -30.07
C PHE A 207 30.32 -19.26 -28.63
N THR A 208 30.16 -20.13 -27.62
CA THR A 208 29.90 -19.72 -26.23
C THR A 208 30.93 -20.22 -25.22
N ASP A 209 31.70 -21.28 -25.50
CA ASP A 209 32.69 -21.85 -24.55
C ASP A 209 33.75 -20.84 -24.09
N HIS A 210 34.08 -19.88 -24.94
CA HIS A 210 35.06 -18.83 -24.66
C HIS A 210 34.44 -17.56 -24.04
N ARG A 211 33.10 -17.50 -23.92
CA ARG A 211 32.34 -16.34 -23.43
C ARG A 211 30.97 -16.73 -22.86
N LYS A 212 30.98 -17.38 -21.71
CA LYS A 212 29.76 -17.80 -21.00
C LYS A 212 29.08 -16.60 -20.35
N GLY A 213 27.75 -16.59 -20.37
CA GLY A 213 26.95 -15.58 -19.68
C GLY A 213 25.49 -15.97 -19.57
N ALA A 214 24.80 -15.46 -18.55
CA ALA A 214 23.40 -15.81 -18.25
C ALA A 214 22.45 -15.25 -19.31
N LEU A 215 22.93 -14.20 -19.97
CA LEU A 215 22.33 -13.47 -21.07
C LEU A 215 23.45 -13.13 -22.07
N ILE A 216 23.26 -13.51 -23.33
CA ILE A 216 24.17 -13.15 -24.43
C ILE A 216 23.37 -12.32 -25.43
N TRP A 217 23.57 -11.00 -25.39
CA TRP A 217 22.88 -10.05 -26.24
C TRP A 217 23.57 -9.93 -27.61
N THR A 218 22.76 -10.02 -28.68
CA THR A 218 23.17 -9.67 -30.05
C THR A 218 22.70 -8.25 -30.37
N LEU A 219 23.55 -7.48 -31.03
CA LEU A 219 23.37 -6.04 -31.27
C LEU A 219 23.41 -5.65 -32.76
N GLU A 220 23.63 -6.61 -33.67
CA GLU A 220 23.59 -6.35 -35.12
C GLU A 220 22.21 -5.79 -35.53
N PRO A 221 22.14 -4.66 -36.26
CA PRO A 221 20.87 -4.07 -36.66
C PRO A 221 19.93 -5.04 -37.40
N GLY A 222 18.70 -5.17 -36.91
CA GLY A 222 17.69 -6.11 -37.43
C GLY A 222 17.81 -7.55 -36.91
N LEU A 223 18.83 -7.85 -36.08
CA LEU A 223 19.08 -9.15 -35.45
C LEU A 223 19.28 -9.00 -33.94
N GLU A 224 18.66 -7.98 -33.33
CA GLU A 224 18.84 -7.65 -31.93
C GLU A 224 17.98 -8.53 -31.01
N GLY A 225 18.61 -9.39 -30.23
CA GLY A 225 17.93 -10.23 -29.26
C GLY A 225 18.85 -10.71 -28.15
N VAL A 226 18.43 -11.76 -27.45
CA VAL A 226 19.19 -12.34 -26.34
C VAL A 226 19.11 -13.86 -26.38
N PHE A 227 20.26 -14.50 -26.38
CA PHE A 227 20.41 -15.93 -26.14
C PHE A 227 20.53 -16.20 -24.65
N GLN A 228 19.92 -17.30 -24.24
CA GLN A 228 19.69 -17.64 -22.84
C GLN A 228 19.93 -19.14 -22.65
N PRO A 229 21.04 -19.57 -22.04
CA PRO A 229 21.27 -20.99 -21.77
C PRO A 229 20.25 -21.51 -20.74
N LEU A 230 19.76 -22.73 -20.90
CA LEU A 230 18.83 -23.37 -19.97
C LEU A 230 19.48 -24.51 -19.18
N ASP A 231 20.37 -25.26 -19.82
CA ASP A 231 21.19 -26.33 -19.22
C ASP A 231 22.70 -26.03 -19.27
N GLY A 232 23.12 -25.06 -20.08
CA GLY A 232 24.53 -24.73 -20.31
C GLY A 232 25.22 -25.65 -21.33
N GLU A 233 24.47 -26.46 -22.07
CA GLU A 233 24.97 -27.37 -23.10
C GLU A 233 24.20 -27.16 -24.42
N HIS A 234 22.96 -27.66 -24.51
CA HIS A 234 22.22 -27.75 -25.76
C HIS A 234 20.80 -27.17 -25.69
N ASP A 235 20.29 -26.83 -24.50
CA ASP A 235 18.95 -26.27 -24.32
C ASP A 235 19.00 -24.75 -24.18
N TRP A 236 18.28 -24.04 -25.06
CA TRP A 236 18.39 -22.60 -25.22
C TRP A 236 17.03 -21.92 -25.34
N SER A 237 16.97 -20.70 -24.81
CA SER A 237 15.92 -19.74 -25.11
C SER A 237 16.49 -18.57 -25.91
N CYS A 238 15.68 -18.03 -26.83
CA CYS A 238 16.01 -16.81 -27.58
C CYS A 238 14.86 -15.81 -27.49
N GLY A 239 15.17 -14.61 -27.00
CA GLY A 239 14.24 -13.50 -26.83
C GLY A 239 14.46 -12.39 -27.85
N VAL A 240 13.40 -11.97 -28.54
CA VAL A 240 13.44 -10.87 -29.53
C VAL A 240 12.32 -9.87 -29.25
N LEU A 241 12.66 -8.59 -29.20
CA LEU A 241 11.69 -7.50 -29.05
C LEU A 241 11.28 -7.01 -30.44
N PHE A 242 9.98 -6.92 -30.72
CA PHE A 242 9.46 -6.39 -31.98
C PHE A 242 8.33 -5.38 -31.73
N ASP A 243 8.01 -4.58 -32.74
CA ASP A 243 6.93 -3.59 -32.67
C ASP A 243 5.66 -4.13 -33.33
N ALA A 244 4.56 -4.19 -32.59
CA ALA A 244 3.29 -4.68 -33.13
C ALA A 244 2.63 -3.71 -34.12
N GLU A 245 3.13 -2.47 -34.23
CA GLU A 245 2.70 -1.54 -35.28
C GLU A 245 3.32 -1.89 -36.64
N THR A 246 4.46 -2.59 -36.66
CA THR A 246 5.17 -2.96 -37.90
C THR A 246 5.05 -4.43 -38.24
N GLU A 247 4.92 -5.32 -37.25
CA GLU A 247 4.88 -6.77 -37.44
C GLU A 247 3.81 -7.39 -36.54
N SER A 248 2.98 -8.27 -37.08
CA SER A 248 1.97 -8.98 -36.29
C SER A 248 2.62 -10.14 -35.52
N PRO A 249 2.18 -10.42 -34.28
CA PRO A 249 2.50 -11.68 -33.59
C PRO A 249 2.22 -12.94 -34.42
N ASP A 250 1.20 -12.90 -35.29
CA ASP A 250 0.82 -14.01 -36.17
C ASP A 250 1.78 -14.20 -37.35
N ASP A 251 2.67 -13.23 -37.62
CA ASP A 251 3.63 -13.31 -38.72
C ASP A 251 4.84 -14.21 -38.39
N PHE A 252 4.96 -14.69 -37.15
CA PHE A 252 6.04 -15.59 -36.73
C PHE A 252 5.64 -17.05 -36.99
N THR A 253 6.16 -17.63 -38.07
CA THR A 253 6.09 -19.08 -38.34
C THR A 253 7.33 -19.81 -37.81
N THR A 254 7.27 -21.13 -37.66
CA THR A 254 8.41 -21.98 -37.27
C THR A 254 9.64 -21.70 -38.14
N GLU A 255 9.48 -21.65 -39.46
CA GLU A 255 10.58 -21.41 -40.41
C GLU A 255 11.16 -20.01 -40.25
N ARG A 256 10.32 -19.01 -40.01
CA ARG A 256 10.75 -17.63 -39.79
C ARG A 256 11.55 -17.48 -38.50
N VAL A 257 11.08 -18.12 -37.42
CA VAL A 257 11.77 -18.10 -36.12
C VAL A 257 13.12 -18.82 -36.21
N ILE A 258 13.18 -19.99 -36.86
CA ILE A 258 14.46 -20.69 -37.12
C ILE A 258 15.40 -19.80 -37.93
N THR A 259 14.92 -19.18 -39.01
CA THR A 259 15.73 -18.29 -39.85
C THR A 259 16.25 -17.09 -39.05
N LEU A 260 15.41 -16.50 -38.20
CA LEU A 260 15.79 -15.39 -37.32
C LEU A 260 16.91 -15.82 -36.36
N ILE A 261 16.77 -16.95 -35.68
CA ILE A 261 17.78 -17.47 -34.75
C ILE A 261 19.08 -17.80 -35.51
N GLN A 262 19.01 -18.42 -36.69
CA GLN A 262 20.20 -18.69 -37.54
C GLN A 262 20.94 -17.40 -37.91
N ASN A 263 20.20 -16.36 -38.30
CA ASN A 263 20.79 -15.07 -38.62
C ASN A 263 21.42 -14.41 -37.39
N MET A 264 20.77 -14.48 -36.23
CA MET A 264 21.31 -13.98 -34.96
C MET A 264 22.56 -14.75 -34.50
N ILE A 265 22.65 -16.05 -34.82
CA ILE A 265 23.87 -16.82 -34.63
C ILE A 265 24.98 -16.25 -35.53
N GLY A 266 24.66 -15.91 -36.78
CA GLY A 266 25.58 -15.18 -37.66
C GLY A 266 26.71 -16.01 -38.26
N ALA A 267 26.44 -17.30 -38.52
CA ALA A 267 27.37 -18.23 -39.19
C ALA A 267 26.87 -18.57 -40.62
N PRO A 268 26.98 -17.64 -41.59
CA PRO A 268 26.38 -17.82 -42.91
C PRO A 268 26.99 -19.01 -43.67
N GLY A 269 26.12 -19.84 -44.25
CA GLY A 269 26.52 -21.03 -45.02
C GLY A 269 26.79 -22.28 -44.18
N GLU A 270 26.62 -22.20 -42.86
CA GLU A 270 26.67 -23.33 -41.94
C GLU A 270 25.25 -23.67 -41.45
N ASP A 271 24.92 -24.96 -41.38
CA ASP A 271 23.70 -25.42 -40.72
C ASP A 271 24.02 -25.82 -39.27
N VAL A 272 23.58 -24.99 -38.33
CA VAL A 272 23.80 -25.19 -36.89
C VAL A 272 22.83 -26.22 -36.29
N GLY A 273 21.83 -26.69 -37.06
CA GLY A 273 20.90 -27.73 -36.63
C GLY A 273 20.00 -27.28 -35.47
N ILE A 274 19.14 -26.29 -35.73
CA ILE A 274 18.18 -25.79 -34.74
C ILE A 274 16.94 -26.68 -34.69
N ASP A 275 16.72 -27.33 -33.55
CA ASP A 275 15.48 -28.04 -33.24
C ASP A 275 14.55 -27.12 -32.42
N LEU A 276 13.65 -26.40 -33.11
CA LEU A 276 12.73 -25.45 -32.48
C LEU A 276 11.56 -26.20 -31.84
N LEU A 277 11.48 -26.15 -30.51
CA LEU A 277 10.45 -26.83 -29.74
C LEU A 277 9.15 -26.02 -29.67
N ASN A 278 9.27 -24.73 -29.35
CA ASN A 278 8.12 -23.83 -29.24
C ASN A 278 8.55 -22.36 -29.27
N PHE A 279 7.60 -21.46 -29.57
CA PHE A 279 7.77 -20.02 -29.41
C PHE A 279 6.45 -19.34 -29.05
N ARG A 280 6.52 -18.22 -28.33
CA ARG A 280 5.36 -17.40 -28.01
C ARG A 280 5.67 -15.90 -28.01
N PRO A 281 4.95 -15.12 -28.83
CA PRO A 281 4.84 -13.69 -28.66
C PRO A 281 3.97 -13.33 -27.45
N TRP A 282 4.33 -12.28 -26.73
CA TRP A 282 3.52 -11.66 -25.69
C TRP A 282 3.81 -10.15 -25.60
N PHE A 283 2.81 -9.36 -25.21
CA PHE A 283 2.96 -7.90 -25.11
C PHE A 283 3.68 -7.51 -23.82
N VAL A 284 4.53 -6.48 -23.89
CA VAL A 284 5.23 -5.96 -22.71
C VAL A 284 4.39 -4.86 -22.06
N ALA A 285 4.17 -5.01 -20.76
CA ALA A 285 3.48 -4.02 -19.94
C ALA A 285 4.28 -3.70 -18.68
N ALA A 286 4.11 -2.48 -18.18
CA ALA A 286 4.63 -2.03 -16.91
C ALA A 286 3.47 -1.44 -16.11
N THR A 287 2.73 -2.31 -15.43
CA THR A 287 1.50 -1.94 -14.70
C THR A 287 1.47 -2.55 -13.31
N VAL A 288 0.81 -1.86 -12.38
CA VAL A 288 0.62 -2.30 -10.99
C VAL A 288 -0.83 -2.03 -10.60
N ALA A 289 -1.47 -2.98 -9.94
CA ALA A 289 -2.84 -2.85 -9.45
C ALA A 289 -2.96 -1.66 -8.49
N SER A 290 -4.05 -0.91 -8.58
CA SER A 290 -4.30 0.27 -7.74
C SER A 290 -4.36 -0.08 -6.25
N GLN A 291 -4.73 -1.32 -5.94
CA GLN A 291 -4.66 -1.94 -4.62
C GLN A 291 -4.41 -3.46 -4.78
N LEU A 292 -3.74 -4.07 -3.82
CA LEU A 292 -3.44 -5.52 -3.85
C LEU A 292 -4.42 -6.35 -3.01
N ARG A 293 -5.36 -5.69 -2.33
CA ARG A 293 -6.49 -6.31 -1.61
C ARG A 293 -7.79 -5.65 -2.06
N SER A 294 -8.83 -6.45 -2.23
CA SER A 294 -10.22 -6.01 -2.37
C SER A 294 -11.08 -6.97 -1.56
N GLY A 295 -11.57 -6.52 -0.40
CA GLY A 295 -12.30 -7.38 0.54
C GLY A 295 -11.46 -8.61 0.94
N ARG A 296 -11.97 -9.80 0.62
CA ARG A 296 -11.34 -11.10 0.88
C ARG A 296 -10.49 -11.65 -0.27
N VAL A 297 -10.31 -10.85 -1.32
CA VAL A 297 -9.48 -11.17 -2.50
C VAL A 297 -8.13 -10.43 -2.42
N LEU A 298 -7.03 -11.19 -2.54
CA LEU A 298 -5.65 -10.72 -2.44
C LEU A 298 -4.91 -11.01 -3.74
N LEU A 299 -4.43 -9.98 -4.46
CA LEU A 299 -3.74 -10.11 -5.73
C LEU A 299 -2.24 -10.33 -5.52
N ALA A 300 -1.62 -11.30 -6.22
CA ALA A 300 -0.19 -11.59 -6.14
C ALA A 300 0.41 -11.96 -7.51
N GLY A 301 1.67 -11.58 -7.75
CA GLY A 301 2.35 -11.82 -9.03
C GLY A 301 1.72 -11.06 -10.19
N ASP A 302 1.69 -11.65 -11.39
CA ASP A 302 1.20 -10.98 -12.61
C ASP A 302 -0.28 -10.53 -12.56
N SER A 303 -1.08 -11.05 -11.63
CA SER A 303 -2.43 -10.52 -11.38
C SER A 303 -2.36 -9.12 -10.75
N ALA A 304 -1.34 -8.85 -9.93
CA ALA A 304 -1.08 -7.62 -9.22
C ALA A 304 -0.15 -6.67 -9.98
N HIS A 305 0.90 -7.17 -10.63
CA HIS A 305 1.89 -6.33 -11.32
C HIS A 305 2.45 -7.02 -12.55
N GLN A 306 2.41 -6.32 -13.68
CA GLN A 306 2.98 -6.77 -14.94
C GLN A 306 4.30 -6.02 -15.11
N ILE A 307 5.42 -6.75 -14.99
CA ILE A 307 6.77 -6.17 -14.97
C ILE A 307 7.49 -6.54 -16.27
N PRO A 308 8.11 -5.58 -16.98
CA PRO A 308 8.93 -5.88 -18.15
C PRO A 308 10.06 -6.88 -17.82
N PRO A 309 10.52 -7.68 -18.80
CA PRO A 309 11.46 -8.78 -18.53
C PRO A 309 12.90 -8.29 -18.26
N PHE A 310 13.18 -7.00 -18.45
CA PHE A 310 14.50 -6.39 -18.33
C PHE A 310 14.92 -6.28 -16.85
N GLY A 311 15.66 -7.28 -16.38
CA GLY A 311 16.10 -7.41 -14.98
C GLY A 311 15.53 -8.62 -14.25
N GLY A 312 14.64 -9.40 -14.87
CA GLY A 312 14.22 -10.71 -14.34
C GLY A 312 13.40 -10.68 -13.03
N MET A 313 12.70 -9.58 -12.74
CA MET A 313 12.10 -9.36 -11.40
C MET A 313 10.66 -9.88 -11.22
N GLY A 314 9.92 -10.17 -12.28
CA GLY A 314 8.48 -10.49 -12.21
C GLY A 314 8.14 -11.68 -11.31
N MET A 315 8.67 -12.86 -11.61
CA MET A 315 8.44 -14.08 -10.81
C MET A 315 8.88 -13.89 -9.35
N ASN A 316 10.07 -13.31 -9.15
CA ASN A 316 10.63 -13.05 -7.82
C ASN A 316 9.71 -12.17 -6.97
N THR A 317 9.21 -11.08 -7.55
CA THR A 317 8.31 -10.15 -6.87
C THR A 317 7.02 -10.88 -6.45
N GLY A 318 6.45 -11.71 -7.32
CA GLY A 318 5.26 -12.50 -7.01
C GLY A 318 5.49 -13.56 -5.93
N ILE A 319 6.63 -14.25 -5.92
CA ILE A 319 6.96 -15.22 -4.85
C ILE A 319 7.13 -14.50 -3.51
N GLN A 320 7.74 -13.31 -3.51
CA GLN A 320 7.85 -12.47 -2.32
C GLN A 320 6.48 -11.95 -1.84
N ASP A 321 5.52 -11.72 -2.75
CA ASP A 321 4.13 -11.41 -2.38
C ASP A 321 3.47 -12.58 -1.65
N ALA A 322 3.63 -13.80 -2.18
CA ALA A 322 3.13 -15.02 -1.52
C ALA A 322 3.70 -15.16 -0.10
N HIS A 323 4.99 -14.89 0.09
CA HIS A 323 5.63 -14.89 1.41
C HIS A 323 5.08 -13.82 2.35
N ALA A 324 4.88 -12.60 1.86
CA ALA A 324 4.28 -11.52 2.63
C ALA A 324 2.81 -11.83 3.02
N LEU A 325 2.07 -12.53 2.16
CA LEU A 325 0.67 -12.88 2.40
C LEU A 325 0.49 -14.04 3.38
N ALA A 326 1.25 -15.11 3.23
CA ALA A 326 0.98 -16.38 3.91
C ALA A 326 0.89 -16.25 5.43
N TRP A 327 1.84 -15.55 6.07
CA TRP A 327 1.84 -15.37 7.51
C TRP A 327 0.71 -14.47 8.02
N ARG A 328 0.32 -13.47 7.21
CA ARG A 328 -0.77 -12.56 7.56
C ARG A 328 -2.11 -13.28 7.52
N ILE A 329 -2.36 -14.02 6.44
CA ILE A 329 -3.55 -14.86 6.31
C ILE A 329 -3.58 -15.85 7.48
N ALA A 330 -2.47 -16.53 7.78
CA ALA A 330 -2.41 -17.45 8.91
C ALA A 330 -2.69 -16.76 10.25
N ALA A 331 -2.19 -15.55 10.49
CA ALA A 331 -2.45 -14.80 11.71
C ALA A 331 -3.94 -14.42 11.85
N VAL A 332 -4.58 -13.99 10.75
CA VAL A 332 -6.00 -13.64 10.69
C VAL A 332 -6.88 -14.87 10.89
N VAL A 333 -6.61 -15.96 10.15
CA VAL A 333 -7.37 -17.23 10.25
C VAL A 333 -7.30 -17.82 11.66
N ARG A 334 -6.16 -17.68 12.34
CA ARG A 334 -5.99 -18.14 13.74
C ARG A 334 -6.58 -17.17 14.78
N GLY A 335 -7.16 -16.04 14.36
CA GLY A 335 -7.68 -15.00 15.27
C GLY A 335 -6.60 -14.31 16.11
N SER A 336 -5.34 -14.38 15.67
CA SER A 336 -4.19 -13.74 16.34
C SER A 336 -3.94 -12.31 15.85
N ALA A 337 -4.57 -11.92 14.75
CA ALA A 337 -4.54 -10.60 14.14
C ALA A 337 -5.94 -10.23 13.62
N SER A 338 -6.23 -8.93 13.52
CA SER A 338 -7.42 -8.45 12.80
C SER A 338 -7.21 -8.53 11.28
N GLU A 339 -8.31 -8.52 10.52
CA GLU A 339 -8.25 -8.51 9.05
C GLU A 339 -7.49 -7.30 8.49
N GLU A 340 -7.44 -6.19 9.24
CA GLU A 340 -6.64 -4.99 9.02
C GLU A 340 -5.17 -5.29 8.67
N LEU A 341 -4.61 -6.35 9.25
CA LEU A 341 -3.25 -6.80 8.95
C LEU A 341 -3.05 -7.07 7.46
N LEU A 342 -4.07 -7.52 6.73
CA LEU A 342 -4.00 -7.79 5.29
C LEU A 342 -3.95 -6.51 4.45
N ASP A 343 -4.37 -5.35 4.97
CA ASP A 343 -4.18 -4.06 4.27
C ASP A 343 -2.71 -3.64 4.23
N THR A 344 -1.93 -4.05 5.25
CA THR A 344 -0.49 -3.79 5.28
C THR A 344 0.23 -4.50 4.13
N TYR A 345 -0.29 -5.62 3.63
CA TYR A 345 0.26 -6.28 2.43
C TYR A 345 0.17 -5.37 1.21
N SER A 346 -1.00 -4.76 0.96
CA SER A 346 -1.17 -3.83 -0.15
C SER A 346 -0.30 -2.60 0.01
N THR A 347 -0.18 -2.07 1.23
CA THR A 347 0.66 -0.90 1.52
C THR A 347 2.14 -1.19 1.24
N GLU A 348 2.65 -2.32 1.74
CA GLU A 348 4.06 -2.68 1.64
C GLU A 348 4.48 -3.12 0.24
N ARG A 349 3.70 -4.03 -0.37
CA ARG A 349 4.12 -4.72 -1.61
C ARG A 349 3.85 -3.91 -2.87
N ARG A 350 2.84 -3.03 -2.86
CA ARG A 350 2.56 -2.17 -4.01
C ARG A 350 3.70 -1.17 -4.26
N GLU A 351 4.28 -0.60 -3.21
CA GLU A 351 5.42 0.31 -3.32
C GLU A 351 6.63 -0.40 -3.94
N VAL A 352 6.91 -1.64 -3.51
CA VAL A 352 7.98 -2.47 -4.08
C VAL A 352 7.73 -2.75 -5.57
N ALA A 353 6.51 -3.15 -5.93
CA ALA A 353 6.15 -3.42 -7.33
C ALA A 353 6.33 -2.19 -8.23
N LEU A 354 5.99 -1.00 -7.75
CA LEU A 354 6.20 0.27 -8.49
C LEU A 354 7.69 0.52 -8.74
N ARG A 355 8.52 0.43 -7.69
CA ARG A 355 9.98 0.62 -7.81
C ARG A 355 10.61 -0.36 -8.79
N ILE A 356 10.20 -1.63 -8.74
CA ILE A 356 10.68 -2.66 -9.65
C ILE A 356 10.23 -2.41 -11.09
N CYS A 357 8.99 -1.96 -11.30
CA CYS A 357 8.50 -1.55 -12.61
C CYS A 357 9.34 -0.40 -13.19
N ASP A 358 9.70 0.59 -12.37
CA ASP A 358 10.52 1.71 -12.83
C ASP A 358 11.96 1.30 -13.15
N PHE A 359 12.57 0.45 -12.32
CA PHE A 359 13.85 -0.18 -12.62
C PHE A 359 13.82 -0.97 -13.94
N ALA A 360 12.78 -1.78 -14.16
CA ALA A 360 12.66 -2.57 -15.38
C ALA A 360 12.51 -1.69 -16.65
N LYS A 361 11.81 -0.55 -16.55
CA LYS A 361 11.72 0.44 -17.64
C LYS A 361 13.09 1.08 -17.92
N GLN A 362 13.84 1.47 -16.89
CA GLN A 362 15.17 2.06 -17.04
C GLN A 362 16.15 1.08 -17.70
N ASN A 363 16.13 -0.19 -17.29
CA ASN A 363 16.93 -1.23 -17.93
C ASN A 363 16.58 -1.46 -19.40
N MET A 364 15.29 -1.41 -19.75
CA MET A 364 14.86 -1.48 -21.15
C MET A 364 15.45 -0.32 -21.97
N GLN A 365 15.50 0.89 -21.40
CA GLN A 365 16.13 2.06 -22.03
C GLN A 365 17.64 1.86 -22.19
N HIS A 366 18.35 1.40 -21.15
CA HIS A 366 19.79 1.12 -21.24
C HIS A 366 20.14 0.10 -22.34
N VAL A 367 19.40 -1.01 -22.42
CA VAL A 367 19.59 -2.01 -23.49
C VAL A 367 19.35 -1.39 -24.86
N THR A 368 18.33 -0.53 -25.00
CA THR A 368 18.04 0.18 -26.26
C THR A 368 19.16 1.15 -26.65
N GLU A 369 19.73 1.86 -25.68
CA GLU A 369 20.85 2.78 -25.92
C GLU A 369 22.12 2.05 -26.35
N ILE A 370 22.46 0.94 -25.70
CA ILE A 370 23.59 0.08 -26.08
C ILE A 370 23.41 -0.42 -27.51
N ARG A 371 22.21 -0.90 -27.88
CA ARG A 371 21.87 -1.31 -29.25
C ARG A 371 22.09 -0.20 -30.27
N SER A 372 21.66 1.03 -29.95
CA SER A 372 21.76 2.14 -30.88
C SER A 372 23.19 2.60 -31.18
N ARG A 373 24.11 2.42 -30.22
CA ARG A 373 25.52 2.85 -30.30
C ARG A 373 26.40 1.89 -29.51
N PRO A 374 26.72 0.70 -30.04
CA PRO A 374 27.44 -0.30 -29.28
C PRO A 374 28.88 0.12 -28.96
N SER A 375 29.29 0.03 -27.70
CA SER A 375 30.68 0.17 -27.25
C SER A 375 30.90 -0.49 -25.89
N ALA A 376 32.13 -0.92 -25.61
CA ALA A 376 32.51 -1.48 -24.32
C ALA A 376 32.24 -0.50 -23.16
N GLU A 377 32.50 0.79 -23.37
CA GLU A 377 32.25 1.85 -22.37
C GLU A 377 30.75 1.93 -22.01
N ARG A 378 29.86 1.85 -23.00
CA ARG A 378 28.40 1.89 -22.76
C ARG A 378 27.91 0.64 -22.07
N VAL A 379 28.41 -0.53 -22.46
CA VAL A 379 28.14 -1.78 -21.73
C VAL A 379 28.54 -1.59 -20.27
N GLN A 380 29.75 -1.13 -19.98
CA GLN A 380 30.23 -0.91 -18.60
C GLN A 380 29.45 0.17 -17.83
N SER A 381 28.83 1.13 -18.52
CA SER A 381 28.01 2.16 -17.89
C SER A 381 26.62 1.65 -17.43
N SER A 382 26.12 0.53 -17.97
CA SER A 382 24.82 -0.03 -17.58
C SER A 382 24.92 -0.93 -16.34
N ARG A 383 25.64 -0.50 -15.30
CA ARG A 383 25.97 -1.32 -14.12
C ARG A 383 24.74 -1.92 -13.45
N GLU A 384 23.63 -1.18 -13.38
CA GLU A 384 22.37 -1.63 -12.79
C GLU A 384 21.76 -2.85 -13.52
N TYR A 385 22.10 -3.04 -14.80
CA TYR A 385 21.71 -4.22 -15.56
C TYR A 385 22.64 -5.39 -15.23
N GLY A 386 22.18 -6.29 -14.37
CA GLY A 386 23.00 -7.37 -13.81
C GLY A 386 23.39 -7.14 -12.35
N ASN A 387 23.19 -5.94 -11.79
CA ASN A 387 23.55 -5.63 -10.41
C ASN A 387 22.41 -4.88 -9.72
N TRP A 388 21.60 -5.60 -8.95
CA TRP A 388 20.38 -5.12 -8.29
C TRP A 388 20.29 -5.53 -6.82
N ASN A 389 21.45 -5.72 -6.15
CA ASN A 389 21.50 -6.17 -4.76
C ASN A 389 20.70 -5.26 -3.82
N GLY A 390 20.69 -3.95 -4.07
CA GLY A 390 19.89 -2.99 -3.32
C GLY A 390 18.37 -3.16 -3.52
N LEU A 391 17.92 -3.48 -4.74
CA LEU A 391 16.50 -3.79 -5.01
C LEU A 391 16.07 -5.14 -4.44
N ASP A 392 16.95 -6.13 -4.44
CA ASP A 392 16.62 -7.48 -3.94
C ASP A 392 16.70 -7.55 -2.41
N MET A 393 17.85 -7.18 -1.84
CA MET A 393 18.16 -7.35 -0.43
C MET A 393 17.87 -6.12 0.41
N GLY A 394 17.89 -4.92 -0.21
CA GLY A 394 17.67 -3.62 0.43
C GLY A 394 16.20 -3.19 0.51
N VAL A 395 15.25 -4.09 0.27
CA VAL A 395 13.82 -3.82 0.45
C VAL A 395 13.55 -3.31 1.85
N HIS A 396 12.86 -2.17 1.92
CA HIS A 396 12.52 -1.48 3.14
C HIS A 396 11.10 -0.93 3.07
N TYR A 397 10.26 -1.36 4.00
CA TYR A 397 8.90 -0.85 4.14
C TYR A 397 8.89 0.43 4.98
N THR A 398 8.33 1.49 4.43
CA THR A 398 8.19 2.78 5.13
C THR A 398 6.94 2.80 6.03
N HIS A 399 5.90 2.08 5.62
CA HIS A 399 4.61 1.95 6.29
C HIS A 399 4.15 0.50 6.23
N GLY A 400 3.24 0.10 7.12
CA GLY A 400 2.67 -1.25 7.16
C GLY A 400 2.76 -1.86 8.55
N ALA A 401 3.03 -3.16 8.62
CA ALA A 401 3.07 -3.92 9.87
C ALA A 401 4.44 -3.76 10.56
N LEU A 402 4.72 -2.54 11.03
CA LEU A 402 5.97 -2.15 11.70
C LEU A 402 5.75 -0.94 12.64
N VAL A 403 6.67 -0.74 13.58
CA VAL A 403 6.75 0.45 14.45
C VAL A 403 8.08 1.16 14.17
N PRO A 404 8.07 2.39 13.61
CA PRO A 404 9.30 3.14 13.36
C PRO A 404 10.06 3.43 14.66
N ASP A 405 11.38 3.35 14.60
CA ASP A 405 12.27 3.63 15.75
C ASP A 405 12.86 5.06 15.72
N GLY A 406 12.39 5.92 14.81
CA GLY A 406 12.84 7.30 14.66
C GLY A 406 14.21 7.48 14.01
N THR A 407 14.91 6.39 13.66
CA THR A 407 16.23 6.48 13.01
C THR A 407 16.11 6.73 11.51
N SER A 408 17.15 7.31 10.89
CA SER A 408 17.24 7.50 9.43
C SER A 408 17.88 6.29 8.75
N ARG A 409 17.51 6.04 7.48
CA ARG A 409 18.17 5.01 6.66
C ARG A 409 19.63 5.41 6.36
N PRO A 410 20.53 4.43 6.17
CA PRO A 410 21.83 4.70 5.57
C PRO A 410 21.68 5.38 4.20
N THR A 411 22.48 6.39 3.93
CA THR A 411 22.57 7.01 2.60
C THR A 411 23.40 6.11 1.69
N LEU A 412 22.84 5.72 0.56
CA LEU A 412 23.50 4.91 -0.47
C LEU A 412 23.77 5.78 -1.70
N ALA A 413 24.88 5.53 -2.40
CA ALA A 413 25.18 6.24 -3.64
C ALA A 413 24.26 5.75 -4.77
N ASN A 414 23.86 4.47 -4.72
CA ASN A 414 22.94 3.88 -5.67
C ASN A 414 22.08 2.80 -4.98
N GLU A 415 20.80 3.11 -4.74
CA GLU A 415 19.86 2.19 -4.06
C GLU A 415 19.54 0.92 -4.86
N VAL A 416 19.89 0.86 -6.15
CA VAL A 416 19.67 -0.32 -6.98
C VAL A 416 20.77 -1.35 -6.77
N THR A 417 22.02 -0.91 -6.86
CA THR A 417 23.21 -1.78 -6.85
C THR A 417 23.78 -2.02 -5.45
N GLU A 418 23.56 -1.11 -4.51
CA GLU A 418 24.18 -1.16 -3.18
C GLU A 418 23.19 -1.69 -2.12
N TYR A 419 23.67 -2.64 -1.31
CA TYR A 419 22.98 -3.12 -0.13
C TYR A 419 23.86 -2.96 1.10
N VAL A 420 23.32 -2.31 2.12
CA VAL A 420 23.94 -2.22 3.45
C VAL A 420 22.99 -2.91 4.44
N PRO A 421 23.42 -3.99 5.12
CA PRO A 421 22.62 -4.63 6.15
C PRO A 421 22.26 -3.65 7.28
N ASP A 422 20.97 -3.50 7.55
CA ASP A 422 20.43 -2.68 8.63
C ASP A 422 19.14 -3.31 9.16
N ALA A 423 19.04 -3.42 10.48
CA ALA A 423 17.85 -3.95 11.17
C ALA A 423 16.89 -2.85 11.64
N ARG A 424 16.81 -1.73 10.92
CA ARG A 424 15.76 -0.72 11.13
C ARG A 424 14.37 -1.34 10.86
N PRO A 425 13.32 -0.96 11.62
CA PRO A 425 11.95 -1.39 11.32
C PRO A 425 11.58 -1.14 9.86
N GLY A 426 10.98 -2.13 9.22
CA GLY A 426 10.68 -2.17 7.79
C GLY A 426 11.75 -2.79 6.92
N SER A 427 13.01 -2.82 7.36
CA SER A 427 14.09 -3.47 6.63
C SER A 427 14.05 -4.99 6.78
N ARG A 428 14.53 -5.69 5.75
CA ARG A 428 14.80 -7.12 5.81
C ARG A 428 15.93 -7.40 6.81
N ALA A 429 15.75 -8.39 7.69
CA ALA A 429 16.69 -8.69 8.76
C ALA A 429 18.09 -9.08 8.21
N PRO A 430 19.19 -8.57 8.80
CA PRO A 430 20.54 -8.91 8.37
C PRO A 430 20.87 -10.41 8.48
N HIS A 431 21.53 -10.94 7.46
CA HIS A 431 22.13 -12.28 7.52
C HIS A 431 23.36 -12.28 8.44
N ARG A 432 23.44 -13.28 9.33
CA ARG A 432 24.65 -13.68 10.05
C ARG A 432 24.72 -15.19 10.13
N TRP A 433 25.92 -15.76 10.10
CA TRP A 433 26.14 -17.18 10.39
C TRP A 433 26.21 -17.40 11.90
N LEU A 434 25.36 -18.30 12.37
CA LEU A 434 25.24 -18.68 13.76
C LEU A 434 25.64 -20.14 13.93
N THR A 435 26.19 -20.45 15.09
CA THR A 435 26.44 -21.83 15.54
C THR A 435 25.60 -22.12 16.77
N ALA A 436 24.76 -23.15 16.68
CA ALA A 436 24.03 -23.67 17.84
C ALA A 436 24.96 -24.47 18.76
N ARG A 437 24.59 -24.64 20.03
CA ARG A 437 25.35 -25.48 21.00
C ARG A 437 25.59 -26.92 20.54
N THR A 438 24.76 -27.43 19.63
CA THR A 438 24.92 -28.75 19.01
C THR A 438 26.04 -28.80 17.96
N GLY A 439 26.66 -27.66 17.63
CA GLY A 439 27.60 -27.50 16.52
C GLY A 439 26.91 -27.28 15.17
N THR A 440 25.58 -27.22 15.13
CA THR A 440 24.82 -26.99 13.89
C THR A 440 24.95 -25.53 13.46
N ARG A 441 25.43 -25.31 12.23
CA ARG A 441 25.51 -23.99 11.60
C ARG A 441 24.17 -23.63 10.95
N LEU A 442 23.72 -22.39 11.13
CA LEU A 442 22.50 -21.84 10.54
C LEU A 442 22.63 -20.34 10.30
N SER A 443 21.77 -19.80 9.46
CA SER A 443 21.62 -18.35 9.28
C SER A 443 20.67 -17.75 10.31
N THR A 444 20.84 -16.48 10.68
CA THR A 444 19.80 -15.71 11.39
C THR A 444 18.45 -15.80 10.69
N LEU A 445 18.42 -15.88 9.37
CA LEU A 445 17.21 -15.92 8.56
C LEU A 445 16.47 -17.26 8.67
N ASP A 446 17.17 -18.35 9.00
CA ASP A 446 16.56 -19.66 9.22
C ASP A 446 15.66 -19.64 10.49
N LEU A 447 15.75 -18.58 11.29
CA LEU A 447 14.89 -18.35 12.46
C LEU A 447 13.50 -17.83 12.08
N PHE A 448 13.32 -17.19 10.92
CA PHE A 448 12.08 -16.48 10.55
C PHE A 448 11.28 -17.31 9.54
N LYS A 449 10.25 -18.01 10.02
CA LYS A 449 9.38 -18.83 9.16
C LYS A 449 7.94 -18.95 9.65
N ASP A 450 7.75 -19.17 10.94
CA ASP A 450 6.49 -19.64 11.53
C ASP A 450 5.98 -18.77 12.69
N ALA A 451 6.84 -17.88 13.19
CA ALA A 451 6.61 -17.11 14.39
C ALA A 451 7.31 -15.74 14.30
N PHE A 452 6.83 -14.79 15.09
CA PHE A 452 7.62 -13.62 15.43
C PHE A 452 8.84 -14.05 16.23
N VAL A 453 9.98 -13.41 16.00
CA VAL A 453 11.23 -13.71 16.71
C VAL A 453 11.80 -12.43 17.31
N LEU A 454 11.85 -12.38 18.64
CA LEU A 454 12.54 -11.34 19.39
C LEU A 454 14.01 -11.75 19.58
N LEU A 455 14.91 -11.05 18.92
CA LEU A 455 16.35 -11.24 19.01
C LEU A 455 16.95 -10.29 20.04
N THR A 456 17.88 -10.77 20.86
CA THR A 456 18.62 -9.97 21.84
C THR A 456 20.00 -10.59 22.11
N THR A 457 20.81 -9.96 22.96
CA THR A 457 22.20 -10.36 23.27
C THR A 457 22.41 -10.50 24.80
N GLU A 458 23.63 -10.40 25.34
CA GLU A 458 24.03 -10.76 26.72
C GLU A 458 23.15 -10.15 27.83
N GLY A 459 22.69 -8.90 27.67
CA GLY A 459 21.84 -8.16 28.62
C GLY A 459 20.32 -8.32 28.39
N GLY A 460 19.91 -9.15 27.44
CA GLY A 460 18.53 -9.30 26.99
C GLY A 460 17.55 -10.06 27.88
N ALA A 461 17.90 -10.34 29.15
CA ALA A 461 17.11 -11.23 30.00
C ALA A 461 15.67 -10.74 30.23
N SER A 462 15.49 -9.43 30.39
CA SER A 462 14.17 -8.79 30.57
C SER A 462 13.30 -8.94 29.32
N TRP A 463 13.85 -8.71 28.14
CA TRP A 463 13.20 -8.91 26.84
C TRP A 463 12.74 -10.35 26.63
N ARG A 464 13.58 -11.34 26.94
CA ARG A 464 13.22 -12.76 26.82
C ARG A 464 12.08 -13.14 27.75
N ALA A 465 12.06 -12.60 28.97
CA ALA A 465 11.00 -12.83 29.93
C ALA A 465 9.68 -12.19 29.47
N ALA A 466 9.75 -10.96 28.93
CA ALA A 466 8.59 -10.26 28.36
C ALA A 466 8.01 -11.01 27.16
N ALA A 467 8.83 -11.45 26.21
CA ALA A 467 8.39 -12.21 25.04
C ALA A 467 7.62 -13.48 25.41
N ARG A 468 8.10 -14.23 26.42
CA ARG A 468 7.38 -15.41 26.93
C ARG A 468 6.01 -15.05 27.49
N ARG A 469 5.95 -14.05 28.38
CA ARG A 469 4.68 -13.59 28.97
C ARG A 469 3.70 -13.08 27.92
N VAL A 470 4.16 -12.29 26.96
CA VAL A 470 3.35 -11.73 25.88
C VAL A 470 2.87 -12.82 24.92
N SER A 471 3.73 -13.78 24.57
CA SER A 471 3.36 -14.95 23.76
C SER A 471 2.21 -15.73 24.43
N ASP A 472 2.34 -16.02 25.73
CA ASP A 472 1.32 -16.73 26.51
C ASP A 472 0.01 -15.94 26.60
N ARG A 473 0.06 -14.62 26.90
CA ARG A 473 -1.12 -13.75 26.97
C ARG A 473 -1.86 -13.65 25.64
N ARG A 474 -1.12 -13.54 24.53
CA ARG A 474 -1.70 -13.37 23.20
C ARG A 474 -2.04 -14.68 22.52
N ALA A 475 -1.57 -15.83 23.01
CA ALA A 475 -1.58 -17.08 22.27
C ALA A 475 -0.98 -16.92 20.85
N LEU A 476 0.04 -16.07 20.74
CA LEU A 476 0.72 -15.73 19.49
C LEU A 476 2.04 -16.51 19.42
N PRO A 477 2.38 -17.15 18.28
CA PRO A 477 3.71 -17.69 18.03
C PRO A 477 4.77 -16.58 18.09
N LEU A 478 5.45 -16.46 19.23
CA LEU A 478 6.49 -15.48 19.50
C LEU A 478 7.64 -16.17 20.25
N ARG A 479 8.80 -16.24 19.60
CA ARG A 479 10.01 -16.85 20.15
C ARG A 479 11.00 -15.76 20.56
N ALA A 480 11.71 -15.98 21.66
CA ALA A 480 12.80 -15.09 22.08
C ALA A 480 14.14 -15.82 22.04
N VAL A 481 15.07 -15.27 21.27
CA VAL A 481 16.37 -15.89 20.97
C VAL A 481 17.47 -14.94 21.42
N GLN A 482 18.43 -15.50 22.18
CA GLN A 482 19.64 -14.79 22.58
C GLN A 482 20.79 -15.23 21.68
N ILE A 483 21.46 -14.26 21.05
CA ILE A 483 22.65 -14.49 20.24
C ILE A 483 23.82 -13.81 20.96
N ALA A 484 24.68 -14.60 21.59
CA ALA A 484 25.82 -14.12 22.37
C ALA A 484 26.81 -15.25 22.66
N PRO A 485 28.10 -14.99 22.94
CA PRO A 485 29.05 -16.03 23.35
C PRO A 485 28.54 -16.82 24.56
N GLY A 486 28.55 -18.15 24.49
CA GLY A 486 28.04 -19.05 25.52
C GLY A 486 26.51 -19.18 25.56
N ALA A 487 25.75 -18.49 24.70
CA ALA A 487 24.29 -18.58 24.62
C ALA A 487 23.84 -19.84 23.84
N GLU A 488 22.55 -19.91 23.50
CA GLU A 488 21.99 -21.01 22.69
C GLU A 488 22.51 -20.96 21.25
N LEU A 489 22.64 -19.74 20.71
CA LEU A 489 23.20 -19.44 19.41
C LEU A 489 24.37 -18.46 19.59
N GLU A 490 25.49 -18.76 18.94
CA GLU A 490 26.66 -17.90 18.91
C GLU A 490 26.88 -17.37 17.49
N ASP A 491 27.19 -16.09 17.35
CA ASP A 491 27.53 -15.47 16.06
C ASP A 491 29.03 -15.67 15.76
N GLU A 492 29.34 -16.24 14.60
CA GLU A 492 30.70 -16.69 14.23
C GLU A 492 31.74 -15.55 14.24
N ASP A 493 31.36 -14.34 13.82
CA ASP A 493 32.27 -13.17 13.81
C ASP A 493 31.97 -12.14 14.90
N HIS A 494 31.11 -12.46 15.88
CA HIS A 494 30.72 -11.56 16.98
C HIS A 494 30.22 -10.17 16.51
N GLY A 495 29.58 -10.09 15.34
CA GLY A 495 29.09 -8.87 14.70
C GLY A 495 27.59 -8.62 14.84
N PHE A 496 26.84 -9.54 15.47
CA PHE A 496 25.37 -9.52 15.56
C PHE A 496 24.82 -8.20 16.09
N ALA A 497 25.28 -7.76 17.27
CA ALA A 497 24.81 -6.53 17.91
C ALA A 497 25.01 -5.29 17.01
N ARG A 498 26.15 -5.22 16.31
CA ARG A 498 26.45 -4.14 15.36
C ARG A 498 25.55 -4.20 14.13
N ALA A 499 25.38 -5.38 13.52
CA ALA A 499 24.54 -5.56 12.34
C ALA A 499 23.06 -5.25 12.63
N TYR A 500 22.60 -5.56 13.84
CA TYR A 500 21.22 -5.31 14.27
C TYR A 500 21.01 -3.94 14.94
N GLY A 501 22.08 -3.17 15.17
CA GLY A 501 22.00 -1.82 15.75
C GLY A 501 21.49 -1.81 17.19
N ILE A 502 21.89 -2.77 18.01
CA ILE A 502 21.47 -2.89 19.42
C ILE A 502 22.67 -2.95 20.36
N ALA A 503 22.51 -2.38 21.56
CA ALA A 503 23.40 -2.53 22.70
C ALA A 503 23.16 -3.88 23.40
N ALA A 504 23.95 -4.14 24.46
CA ALA A 504 23.91 -5.41 25.19
C ALA A 504 22.49 -5.78 25.70
N ASP A 505 21.67 -4.78 26.01
CA ASP A 505 20.34 -4.88 26.59
C ASP A 505 19.21 -4.46 25.63
N GLY A 506 19.55 -4.24 24.34
CA GLY A 506 18.58 -3.95 23.28
C GLY A 506 17.90 -5.22 22.73
N ALA A 507 16.91 -5.01 21.87
CA ALA A 507 16.20 -6.11 21.21
C ALA A 507 15.64 -5.71 19.83
N VAL A 508 15.43 -6.70 18.97
CA VAL A 508 14.83 -6.55 17.65
C VAL A 508 13.72 -7.58 17.48
N LEU A 509 12.51 -7.14 17.13
CA LEU A 509 11.39 -8.01 16.79
C LEU A 509 11.32 -8.19 15.28
N VAL A 510 11.45 -9.44 14.82
CA VAL A 510 11.40 -9.82 13.41
C VAL A 510 10.10 -10.58 13.13
N ARG A 511 9.46 -10.25 12.00
CA ARG A 511 8.24 -10.89 11.49
C ARG A 511 8.52 -12.29 10.94
N PRO A 512 7.47 -13.12 10.77
CA PRO A 512 7.60 -14.41 10.10
C PRO A 512 8.20 -14.32 8.69
N ASP A 513 7.97 -13.21 7.98
CA ASP A 513 8.54 -12.99 6.64
C ASP A 513 9.98 -12.43 6.65
N GLY A 514 10.64 -12.38 7.81
CA GLY A 514 12.03 -11.96 7.96
C GLY A 514 12.26 -10.44 7.88
N HIS A 515 11.21 -9.62 7.91
CA HIS A 515 11.33 -8.16 8.02
C HIS A 515 11.27 -7.73 9.49
N VAL A 516 12.03 -6.69 9.84
CA VAL A 516 12.03 -6.14 11.20
C VAL A 516 10.73 -5.37 11.43
N ALA A 517 9.97 -5.74 12.45
CA ALA A 517 8.79 -5.00 12.89
C ALA A 517 9.14 -3.89 13.88
N PHE A 518 10.13 -4.10 14.74
CA PHE A 518 10.49 -3.16 15.80
C PHE A 518 11.94 -3.34 16.24
N ARG A 519 12.57 -2.25 16.67
CA ARG A 519 13.92 -2.25 17.26
C ARG A 519 13.95 -1.35 18.49
N ALA A 520 14.49 -1.87 19.58
CA ALA A 520 14.92 -1.13 20.76
C ALA A 520 16.46 -1.13 20.81
N PRO A 521 17.13 0.00 20.52
CA PRO A 521 18.59 0.07 20.51
C PRO A 521 19.25 -0.23 21.86
N ALA A 522 18.53 -0.08 22.97
CA ALA A 522 19.01 -0.33 24.33
C ALA A 522 17.85 -0.75 25.25
N ALA A 523 18.14 -0.95 26.55
CA ALA A 523 17.13 -1.24 27.55
C ALA A 523 15.98 -0.23 27.57
N VAL A 524 14.78 -0.75 27.83
CA VAL A 524 13.56 0.02 28.11
C VAL A 524 13.05 -0.28 29.50
N THR A 525 12.31 0.64 30.10
CA THR A 525 11.78 0.50 31.47
C THR A 525 10.79 -0.65 31.61
N ASP A 526 9.92 -0.85 30.61
CA ASP A 526 8.90 -1.89 30.61
C ASP A 526 8.85 -2.64 29.26
N PRO A 527 9.66 -3.70 29.10
CA PRO A 527 9.67 -4.51 27.89
C PRO A 527 8.34 -5.19 27.56
N ASP A 528 7.50 -5.49 28.56
CA ASP A 528 6.18 -6.09 28.34
C ASP A 528 5.27 -5.08 27.65
N ALA A 529 5.14 -3.88 28.22
CA ALA A 529 4.29 -2.83 27.67
C ALA A 529 4.72 -2.42 26.26
N VAL A 530 6.04 -2.31 26.02
CA VAL A 530 6.57 -1.98 24.70
C VAL A 530 6.24 -3.08 23.68
N LEU A 531 6.41 -4.35 24.05
CA LEU A 531 6.14 -5.46 23.15
C LEU A 531 4.64 -5.66 22.87
N GLU A 532 3.78 -5.46 23.87
CA GLU A 532 2.32 -5.44 23.68
C GLU A 532 1.91 -4.32 22.72
N LYS A 533 2.35 -3.09 22.96
CA LYS A 533 2.05 -1.94 22.09
C LYS A 533 2.56 -2.16 20.66
N THR A 534 3.74 -2.75 20.53
CA THR A 534 4.32 -3.09 19.22
C THR A 534 3.46 -4.11 18.49
N LEU A 535 3.06 -5.19 19.16
CA LEU A 535 2.24 -6.23 18.55
C LEU A 535 0.81 -5.72 18.24
N ASP A 536 0.25 -4.80 19.02
CA ASP A 536 -1.01 -4.13 18.68
C ASP A 536 -0.90 -3.29 17.41
N ALA A 537 0.20 -2.55 17.24
CA ALA A 537 0.43 -1.78 16.03
C ALA A 537 0.68 -2.67 14.79
N VAL A 538 1.34 -3.81 14.99
CA VAL A 538 1.74 -4.72 13.90
C VAL A 538 0.60 -5.67 13.49
N LEU A 539 -0.18 -6.19 14.44
CA LEU A 539 -1.21 -7.22 14.20
C LEU A 539 -2.65 -6.68 14.23
N GLY A 540 -2.82 -5.40 14.57
CA GLY A 540 -4.10 -4.84 14.99
C GLY A 540 -4.47 -5.24 16.41
N LYS A 541 -5.37 -4.47 17.04
CA LYS A 541 -5.81 -4.76 18.41
C LYS A 541 -6.55 -6.09 18.44
N LYS A 542 -6.10 -7.02 19.30
CA LYS A 542 -6.79 -8.30 19.51
C LYS A 542 -8.22 -8.03 19.98
N PRO A 543 -9.26 -8.63 19.36
CA PRO A 543 -10.58 -8.66 19.96
C PRO A 543 -10.48 -9.32 21.33
N VAL A 544 -10.87 -8.62 22.39
CA VAL A 544 -10.89 -9.21 23.74
C VAL A 544 -11.88 -10.38 23.70
N ALA A 545 -11.38 -11.59 24.01
CA ALA A 545 -12.17 -12.81 24.01
C ALA A 545 -13.33 -12.71 25.01
N ALA A 546 -14.57 -12.61 24.50
CA ALA A 546 -15.76 -12.81 25.30
C ALA A 546 -15.97 -14.30 25.56
N LEU A 547 -16.25 -14.64 26.82
CA LEU A 547 -16.56 -15.99 27.28
C LEU A 547 -17.92 -16.46 26.71
N THR A 548 -17.89 -17.59 25.98
CA THR A 548 -19.00 -18.51 25.63
C THR A 548 -20.12 -18.03 24.68
N PRO A 549 -20.70 -18.95 23.89
CA PRO A 549 -21.36 -18.65 22.62
C PRO A 549 -22.83 -18.28 22.77
N GLY A 550 -23.23 -17.26 22.01
CA GLY A 550 -24.62 -16.94 21.74
C GLY A 550 -24.80 -15.45 21.51
N THR A 551 -25.21 -15.08 20.29
CA THR A 551 -25.67 -13.75 19.84
C THR A 551 -24.54 -12.89 19.21
N PRO A 552 -24.77 -12.25 18.04
CA PRO A 552 -23.72 -11.76 17.15
C PRO A 552 -22.98 -10.54 17.72
N VAL A 553 -21.68 -10.44 17.45
CA VAL A 553 -20.84 -9.31 17.84
C VAL A 553 -21.21 -8.10 16.97
N ARG A 554 -21.58 -7.00 17.63
CA ARG A 554 -21.94 -5.72 17.01
C ARG A 554 -20.73 -5.06 16.34
N THR A 555 -21.05 -4.38 15.24
CA THR A 555 -20.27 -3.38 14.49
C THR A 555 -19.44 -2.47 15.40
N SER A 556 -18.22 -2.09 14.98
CA SER A 556 -17.60 -0.86 15.49
C SER A 556 -18.62 0.26 15.33
N GLU A 557 -18.82 1.08 16.36
CA GLU A 557 -19.82 2.17 16.30
C GLU A 557 -19.11 3.47 15.89
N THR A 558 -19.60 4.13 14.84
CA THR A 558 -19.16 5.47 14.47
C THR A 558 -19.86 6.50 15.35
N THR A 559 -19.09 7.29 16.10
CA THR A 559 -19.61 8.31 17.01
C THR A 559 -19.14 9.70 16.64
N LEU A 560 -19.99 10.69 16.86
CA LEU A 560 -19.75 12.10 16.61
C LEU A 560 -20.00 12.89 17.89
N ASP A 561 -18.95 13.54 18.39
CA ASP A 561 -19.07 14.57 19.42
C ASP A 561 -19.08 15.95 18.79
N TRP A 562 -20.06 16.77 19.15
CA TRP A 562 -20.00 18.19 18.85
C TRP A 562 -19.25 18.92 19.97
N LEU A 563 -18.26 19.71 19.57
CA LEU A 563 -17.39 20.49 20.44
C LEU A 563 -17.69 22.00 20.31
N GLY A 564 -18.88 22.32 19.79
CA GLY A 564 -19.42 23.66 19.56
C GLY A 564 -18.88 24.35 18.31
N CYS A 565 -19.50 25.48 17.92
CA CYS A 565 -19.21 26.21 16.69
C CYS A 565 -19.19 25.25 15.48
N ALA A 566 -18.08 25.20 14.75
CA ALA A 566 -17.83 24.29 13.64
C ALA A 566 -17.21 22.95 14.06
N THR A 567 -16.78 22.81 15.31
CA THR A 567 -15.82 21.78 15.73
C THR A 567 -16.51 20.47 16.10
N PHE A 568 -16.09 19.37 15.48
CA PHE A 568 -16.57 18.02 15.82
C PHE A 568 -15.40 17.04 15.98
N ARG A 569 -15.59 16.03 16.83
CA ARG A 569 -14.74 14.85 16.91
C ARG A 569 -15.50 13.65 16.39
N LEU A 570 -15.12 13.20 15.20
CA LEU A 570 -15.59 11.97 14.59
C LEU A 570 -14.67 10.82 14.98
N SER A 571 -15.21 9.78 15.60
CA SER A 571 -14.50 8.55 15.94
C SER A 571 -15.06 7.40 15.13
N VAL A 572 -14.23 6.79 14.27
CA VAL A 572 -14.58 5.65 13.43
C VAL A 572 -13.61 4.52 13.75
N GLY A 573 -14.06 3.55 14.56
CA GLY A 573 -13.18 2.49 15.07
C GLY A 573 -11.99 3.09 15.83
N ASN A 574 -10.78 2.93 15.28
CA ASN A 574 -9.58 3.54 15.84
C ASN A 574 -9.22 4.90 15.24
N THR A 575 -9.89 5.41 14.21
CA THR A 575 -9.53 6.71 13.60
C THR A 575 -10.29 7.85 14.28
N VAL A 576 -9.56 8.85 14.79
CA VAL A 576 -10.12 10.07 15.37
C VAL A 576 -9.85 11.24 14.44
N VAL A 577 -10.92 11.80 13.87
CA VAL A 577 -10.88 12.93 12.95
C VAL A 577 -11.54 14.13 13.63
N PHE A 578 -10.78 15.21 13.77
CA PHE A 578 -11.33 16.52 14.12
C PHE A 578 -11.78 17.23 12.85
N LEU A 579 -13.01 17.72 12.86
CA LEU A 579 -13.56 18.60 11.84
C LEU A 579 -13.49 20.00 12.44
N ASP A 580 -12.62 20.84 11.90
CA ASP A 580 -12.15 22.09 12.53
C ASP A 580 -11.55 21.91 13.93
N ALA A 581 -11.12 23.00 14.58
CA ALA A 581 -10.37 22.96 15.83
C ALA A 581 -10.74 24.02 16.88
N TYR A 582 -11.67 24.94 16.57
CA TYR A 582 -12.00 26.04 17.47
C TYR A 582 -12.82 25.59 18.69
N MET A 583 -12.13 25.43 19.82
CA MET A 583 -12.71 24.97 21.10
C MET A 583 -12.47 25.97 22.24
N ASP A 584 -11.36 26.70 22.22
CA ASP A 584 -10.99 27.63 23.28
C ASP A 584 -11.67 28.98 23.08
N ARG A 585 -12.69 29.25 23.89
CA ARG A 585 -13.62 30.40 23.74
C ARG A 585 -13.51 31.39 24.88
N VAL A 586 -14.19 32.53 24.70
CA VAL A 586 -14.42 33.49 25.78
C VAL A 586 -15.19 32.85 26.95
N THR A 587 -14.97 33.35 28.15
CA THR A 587 -15.58 32.79 29.38
C THR A 587 -17.09 33.00 29.44
N SER A 588 -17.58 34.03 28.74
CA SER A 588 -19.01 34.32 28.60
C SER A 588 -19.75 33.34 27.67
N ALA A 589 -19.05 32.58 26.82
CA ALA A 589 -19.66 31.60 25.93
C ALA A 589 -20.09 30.33 26.69
N PRO A 590 -21.12 29.59 26.21
CA PRO A 590 -21.46 28.28 26.74
C PRO A 590 -20.25 27.35 26.75
N GLN A 591 -19.96 26.76 27.90
CA GLN A 591 -18.78 25.92 28.09
C GLN A 591 -19.06 24.50 27.56
N VAL A 592 -18.18 24.03 26.68
CA VAL A 592 -18.25 22.69 26.06
C VAL A 592 -17.81 21.61 27.05
N GLY A 593 -16.95 21.96 28.01
CA GLY A 593 -16.38 21.02 28.98
C GLY A 593 -15.08 20.35 28.52
N MET A 594 -14.52 20.79 27.41
CA MET A 594 -13.23 20.34 26.85
C MET A 594 -12.53 21.53 26.17
N THR A 595 -11.22 21.64 26.36
CA THR A 595 -10.35 22.63 25.70
C THR A 595 -9.40 21.93 24.72
N THR A 596 -8.67 22.69 23.89
CA THR A 596 -7.63 22.09 23.04
C THR A 596 -6.54 21.38 23.85
N ASP A 597 -6.30 21.82 25.09
CA ASP A 597 -5.37 21.20 26.05
C ASP A 597 -5.82 19.84 26.57
N ASP A 598 -7.10 19.49 26.44
CA ASP A 598 -7.63 18.20 26.84
C ASP A 598 -7.59 17.17 25.69
N VAL A 599 -7.21 17.59 24.48
CA VAL A 599 -7.10 16.69 23.32
C VAL A 599 -5.81 15.88 23.43
N ASP A 600 -5.94 14.64 23.88
CA ASP A 600 -4.85 13.67 24.00
C ASP A 600 -4.66 12.82 22.73
N ARG A 601 -5.66 12.81 21.85
CA ARG A 601 -5.68 12.03 20.63
C ARG A 601 -6.43 12.71 19.49
N ALA A 602 -5.74 12.90 18.38
CA ALA A 602 -6.28 13.20 17.07
C ALA A 602 -5.36 12.52 16.04
N ASP A 603 -5.92 11.86 15.04
CA ASP A 603 -5.15 11.30 13.92
C ASP A 603 -5.16 12.28 12.74
N TRP A 604 -6.29 12.97 12.56
CA TRP A 604 -6.52 13.93 11.48
C TRP A 604 -7.26 15.17 11.97
N ILE A 605 -6.96 16.30 11.35
CA ILE A 605 -7.72 17.55 11.47
C ILE A 605 -8.10 17.98 10.05
N LEU A 606 -9.38 18.08 9.75
CA LEU A 606 -9.89 18.58 8.47
C LEU A 606 -10.40 20.00 8.69
N ILE A 607 -9.70 20.97 8.10
CA ILE A 607 -10.06 22.40 8.20
C ILE A 607 -10.91 22.78 7.00
N GLY A 608 -12.12 23.29 7.23
CA GLY A 608 -13.01 23.72 6.15
C GLY A 608 -12.53 25.00 5.46
N HIS A 609 -12.15 26.03 6.22
CA HIS A 609 -11.42 27.21 5.72
C HIS A 609 -10.57 27.90 6.80
N SER A 610 -9.74 28.87 6.38
CA SER A 610 -8.67 29.45 7.21
C SER A 610 -9.11 30.60 8.12
N HIS A 611 -10.40 30.68 8.47
CA HIS A 611 -10.85 31.65 9.47
C HIS A 611 -10.52 31.20 10.89
N TRP A 612 -10.41 32.18 11.78
CA TRP A 612 -10.01 31.99 13.17
C TRP A 612 -10.98 31.11 13.97
N ASP A 613 -12.28 31.15 13.67
CA ASP A 613 -13.34 30.36 14.30
C ASP A 613 -13.40 28.90 13.83
N HIS A 614 -12.44 28.50 12.99
CA HIS A 614 -12.27 27.14 12.46
C HIS A 614 -10.87 26.62 12.75
N LEU A 615 -9.86 27.45 12.44
CA LEU A 615 -8.44 27.10 12.44
C LEU A 615 -7.78 27.23 13.83
N TRP A 616 -8.27 28.12 14.69
CA TRP A 616 -7.63 28.39 15.98
C TRP A 616 -7.61 27.14 16.85
N GLY A 617 -6.42 26.74 17.30
CA GLY A 617 -6.20 25.51 18.09
C GLY A 617 -5.74 24.31 17.25
N ALA A 618 -5.86 24.34 15.92
CA ALA A 618 -5.41 23.25 15.06
C ALA A 618 -3.89 23.03 15.14
N ASP A 619 -3.13 24.11 15.26
CA ASP A 619 -1.69 24.10 15.51
C ASP A 619 -1.36 23.36 16.80
N TRP A 620 -2.07 23.70 17.88
CA TRP A 620 -1.86 23.10 19.19
C TRP A 620 -2.19 21.60 19.20
N ILE A 621 -3.35 21.24 18.66
CA ILE A 621 -3.78 19.83 18.55
C ILE A 621 -2.79 19.04 17.69
N ALA A 622 -2.38 19.57 16.53
CA ALA A 622 -1.46 18.88 15.62
C ALA A 622 -0.08 18.66 16.26
N LEU A 623 0.49 19.70 16.89
CA LEU A 623 1.79 19.63 17.56
C LEU A 623 1.80 18.62 18.71
N ARG A 624 0.69 18.52 19.44
CA ARG A 624 0.57 17.64 20.61
C ARG A 624 0.30 16.20 20.25
N THR A 625 -0.56 15.96 19.27
CA THR A 625 -1.07 14.61 18.96
C THR A 625 -0.30 13.93 17.84
N GLY A 626 0.39 14.70 16.99
CA GLY A 626 0.97 14.17 15.76
C GLY A 626 0.03 14.21 14.57
N ALA A 627 -1.21 14.71 14.72
CA ALA A 627 -2.25 14.67 13.70
C ALA A 627 -1.81 15.32 12.39
N LYS A 628 -2.27 14.74 11.27
CA LYS A 628 -2.13 15.39 9.97
C LYS A 628 -3.28 16.39 9.77
N VAL A 629 -2.94 17.58 9.29
CA VAL A 629 -3.91 18.65 9.00
C VAL A 629 -4.13 18.74 7.50
N VAL A 630 -5.36 18.53 7.06
CA VAL A 630 -5.80 18.74 5.69
C VAL A 630 -6.55 20.06 5.64
N GLY A 631 -6.14 20.94 4.72
CA GLY A 631 -6.80 22.21 4.52
C GLY A 631 -6.25 22.96 3.32
N SER A 632 -6.76 24.17 3.09
CA SER A 632 -6.30 25.00 1.99
C SER A 632 -4.81 25.37 2.07
N TYR A 633 -4.26 25.89 0.97
CA TYR A 633 -2.89 26.43 0.97
C TYR A 633 -2.69 27.53 2.01
N GLU A 634 -3.72 28.31 2.29
CA GLU A 634 -3.69 29.34 3.32
C GLU A 634 -3.64 28.72 4.72
N THR A 635 -4.41 27.66 4.95
CA THR A 635 -4.37 26.86 6.19
C THR A 635 -2.95 26.38 6.45
N VAL A 636 -2.33 25.77 5.44
CA VAL A 636 -0.94 25.29 5.53
C VAL A 636 0.03 26.44 5.79
N ARG A 637 -0.12 27.57 5.09
CA ARG A 637 0.74 28.75 5.29
C ARG A 637 0.67 29.27 6.72
N VAL A 638 -0.54 29.38 7.28
CA VAL A 638 -0.78 29.84 8.64
C VAL A 638 -0.20 28.86 9.66
N LEU A 639 -0.46 27.56 9.53
CA LEU A 639 0.02 26.56 10.47
C LEU A 639 1.54 26.36 10.42
N LEU A 640 2.15 26.45 9.22
CA LEU A 640 3.61 26.51 9.08
C LEU A 640 4.19 27.69 9.87
N ALA A 641 3.55 28.86 9.83
CA ALA A 641 3.99 30.03 10.58
C ALA A 641 3.83 29.87 12.09
N GLN A 642 2.89 29.03 12.54
CA GLN A 642 2.73 28.64 13.95
C GLN A 642 3.66 27.48 14.38
N GLY A 643 4.49 26.97 13.48
CA GLY A 643 5.51 25.96 13.78
C GLY A 643 5.06 24.51 13.63
N VAL A 644 3.89 24.24 13.04
CA VAL A 644 3.47 22.88 12.70
C VAL A 644 4.41 22.33 11.61
N PRO A 645 5.00 21.14 11.79
CA PRO A 645 5.91 20.53 10.82
C PRO A 645 5.27 20.34 9.44
N GLN A 646 6.03 20.58 8.37
CA GLN A 646 5.54 20.50 6.99
C GLN A 646 4.98 19.10 6.66
N GLU A 647 5.55 18.04 7.21
CA GLU A 647 5.11 16.65 7.02
C GLU A 647 3.73 16.33 7.61
N GLN A 648 3.23 17.16 8.53
CA GLN A 648 1.87 17.06 9.06
C GLN A 648 0.84 17.80 8.20
N LEU A 649 1.28 18.68 7.30
CA LEU A 649 0.41 19.61 6.59
C LEU A 649 0.16 19.15 5.16
N ILE A 650 -1.11 19.01 4.79
CA ILE A 650 -1.54 18.54 3.47
C ILE A 650 -2.37 19.65 2.82
N PRO A 651 -1.80 20.43 1.88
CA PRO A 651 -2.54 21.44 1.15
C PRO A 651 -3.46 20.77 0.13
N VAL A 652 -4.72 21.21 0.08
CA VAL A 652 -5.73 20.76 -0.89
C VAL A 652 -6.47 21.94 -1.51
N ALA A 653 -7.05 21.74 -2.69
CA ALA A 653 -7.85 22.74 -3.40
C ALA A 653 -9.26 22.23 -3.80
N GLY A 654 -9.53 20.93 -3.62
CA GLY A 654 -10.74 20.26 -4.08
C GLY A 654 -10.46 19.38 -5.30
N GLY A 655 -10.91 18.12 -5.24
CA GLY A 655 -10.66 17.05 -6.21
C GLY A 655 -9.79 15.91 -5.67
N GLU A 656 -9.11 16.13 -4.54
CA GLU A 656 -8.26 15.13 -3.90
C GLU A 656 -9.08 14.05 -3.17
N ARG A 657 -8.50 12.85 -3.08
CA ARG A 657 -9.00 11.75 -2.24
C ARG A 657 -7.88 11.29 -1.30
N ILE A 658 -8.15 11.32 0.00
CA ILE A 658 -7.17 11.05 1.05
C ILE A 658 -7.68 9.88 1.90
N ARG A 659 -6.81 8.92 2.20
CA ARG A 659 -7.11 7.83 3.12
C ARG A 659 -6.77 8.28 4.54
N LEU A 660 -7.77 8.28 5.43
CA LEU A 660 -7.62 8.69 6.82
C LEU A 660 -7.32 7.49 7.74
N GLY A 661 -7.87 6.31 7.42
CA GLY A 661 -7.65 5.09 8.18
C GLY A 661 -8.23 3.87 7.46
N GLU A 662 -8.34 2.76 8.17
CA GLU A 662 -9.00 1.56 7.67
C GLU A 662 -10.46 1.83 7.33
N GLY A 663 -10.83 1.67 6.05
CA GLY A 663 -12.19 1.94 5.59
C GLY A 663 -12.65 3.40 5.73
N VAL A 664 -11.79 4.31 6.20
CA VAL A 664 -12.08 5.74 6.33
C VAL A 664 -11.29 6.51 5.28
N SER A 665 -12.01 7.16 4.36
CA SER A 665 -11.41 8.05 3.38
C SER A 665 -12.19 9.34 3.28
N VAL A 666 -11.57 10.39 2.76
CA VAL A 666 -12.21 11.67 2.51
C VAL A 666 -11.99 12.09 1.07
N ARG A 667 -13.07 12.54 0.42
CA ARG A 667 -13.02 13.26 -0.84
C ARG A 667 -13.21 14.75 -0.56
N VAL A 668 -12.33 15.57 -1.12
CA VAL A 668 -12.32 17.02 -0.90
C VAL A 668 -12.96 17.70 -2.10
N PHE A 669 -13.80 18.71 -1.86
CA PHE A 669 -14.46 19.48 -2.90
C PHE A 669 -14.34 20.99 -2.62
N PRO A 670 -14.28 21.83 -3.66
CA PRO A 670 -14.30 23.27 -3.45
C PRO A 670 -15.69 23.75 -3.02
N SER A 671 -15.74 24.74 -2.12
CA SER A 671 -16.95 25.35 -1.58
C SER A 671 -16.92 26.88 -1.72
N LEU A 672 -17.85 27.55 -1.05
CA LEU A 672 -17.89 29.00 -0.87
C LEU A 672 -18.07 29.36 0.60
N HIS A 673 -17.52 30.50 1.00
CA HIS A 673 -17.85 31.12 2.27
C HIS A 673 -19.27 31.76 2.21
N SER A 674 -19.91 31.94 3.36
CA SER A 674 -21.09 32.80 3.47
C SER A 674 -20.78 34.25 3.04
N CYS A 675 -21.80 35.02 2.63
CA CYS A 675 -21.66 36.42 2.23
C CYS A 675 -21.43 37.34 3.44
N VAL A 676 -20.29 37.17 4.13
CA VAL A 676 -19.91 37.92 5.33
C VAL A 676 -19.84 39.43 5.12
N TRP A 677 -19.60 39.88 3.89
CA TRP A 677 -19.62 41.28 3.49
C TRP A 677 -21.01 41.90 3.45
N ALA A 678 -22.07 41.09 3.48
CA ALA A 678 -23.44 41.54 3.30
C ALA A 678 -24.24 41.58 4.61
N GLN A 679 -23.60 41.38 5.76
CA GLN A 679 -24.31 41.04 6.99
C GLN A 679 -23.69 41.70 8.24
N LYS A 680 -24.56 42.30 9.06
CA LYS A 680 -24.21 42.83 10.39
C LYS A 680 -24.88 41.96 11.44
N GLY A 681 -24.11 41.37 12.35
CA GLY A 681 -24.61 40.43 13.35
C GLY A 681 -25.03 39.06 12.77
N ALA A 682 -25.55 38.19 13.63
CA ALA A 682 -26.14 36.91 13.26
C ALA A 682 -27.68 37.06 13.20
N PRO A 683 -28.32 37.07 12.01
CA PRO A 683 -29.78 37.18 11.89
C PRO A 683 -30.46 35.90 12.35
N ALA A 684 -31.77 36.00 12.59
CA ALA A 684 -32.58 34.83 12.90
C ALA A 684 -32.68 33.89 11.69
N ALA A 685 -32.90 32.59 11.94
CA ALA A 685 -32.95 31.60 10.86
C ALA A 685 -34.10 31.82 9.87
N ASP A 686 -35.19 32.45 10.29
CA ASP A 686 -36.38 32.82 9.52
C ASP A 686 -36.37 34.26 9.00
N GLU A 687 -35.30 35.02 9.26
CA GLU A 687 -35.20 36.40 8.79
C GLU A 687 -35.00 36.43 7.27
N VAL A 688 -35.93 37.08 6.57
CA VAL A 688 -35.88 37.20 5.10
C VAL A 688 -34.85 38.27 4.72
N CYS A 689 -33.75 37.82 4.10
CA CYS A 689 -32.70 38.70 3.60
C CYS A 689 -32.80 38.86 2.08
N VAL A 690 -33.03 40.08 1.60
CA VAL A 690 -33.14 40.40 0.16
C VAL A 690 -32.23 41.57 -0.23
N GLY A 691 -31.79 41.60 -1.49
CA GLY A 691 -30.88 42.60 -2.06
C GLY A 691 -29.47 42.07 -2.29
N ASP A 692 -28.56 42.96 -2.67
CA ASP A 692 -27.10 42.73 -2.79
C ASP A 692 -26.67 41.74 -3.87
N LEU A 693 -27.53 41.54 -4.87
CA LEU A 693 -27.21 40.77 -6.06
C LEU A 693 -26.37 41.59 -7.04
N GLY A 694 -25.36 40.95 -7.64
CA GLY A 694 -24.59 41.53 -8.74
C GLY A 694 -23.79 42.79 -8.36
N LEU A 695 -23.45 42.95 -7.09
CA LEU A 695 -22.57 44.02 -6.63
C LEU A 695 -21.14 43.82 -7.14
N PHE A 696 -20.50 44.91 -7.55
CA PHE A 696 -19.08 44.90 -7.88
C PHE A 696 -18.23 44.70 -6.62
N LEU A 697 -17.00 44.21 -6.82
CA LEU A 697 -16.11 43.88 -5.71
C LEU A 697 -15.80 45.07 -4.80
N ASP A 698 -15.66 46.28 -5.34
CA ASP A 698 -15.45 47.50 -4.57
C ASP A 698 -16.67 47.87 -3.71
N GLU A 699 -17.88 47.60 -4.20
CA GLU A 699 -19.12 47.76 -3.43
C GLU A 699 -19.22 46.72 -2.30
N GLN A 700 -18.79 45.48 -2.56
CA GLN A 700 -18.68 44.44 -1.53
C GLN A 700 -17.65 44.81 -0.45
N GLN A 701 -16.48 45.32 -0.86
CA GLN A 701 -15.42 45.76 0.06
C GLN A 701 -15.87 46.93 0.95
N ALA A 702 -16.59 47.90 0.39
CA ALA A 702 -17.13 49.02 1.16
C ALA A 702 -18.07 48.54 2.28
N ARG A 703 -18.93 47.57 1.98
CA ARG A 703 -19.84 46.96 2.98
C ARG A 703 -19.11 46.12 4.01
N PHE A 704 -18.11 45.34 3.58
CA PHE A 704 -17.27 44.58 4.52
C PHE A 704 -16.57 45.51 5.52
N GLY A 705 -16.16 46.71 5.10
CA GLY A 705 -15.66 47.76 5.99
C GLY A 705 -16.64 48.14 7.10
N GLU A 706 -17.94 48.26 6.79
CA GLU A 706 -18.96 48.56 7.81
C GLU A 706 -19.16 47.42 8.83
N VAL A 707 -18.98 46.17 8.39
CA VAL A 707 -19.00 45.00 9.29
C VAL A 707 -17.80 45.05 10.23
N PHE A 708 -16.62 45.43 9.72
CA PHE A 708 -15.41 45.58 10.51
C PHE A 708 -15.55 46.70 11.57
N GLU A 709 -16.16 47.83 11.21
CA GLU A 709 -16.50 48.90 12.17
C GLU A 709 -17.47 48.40 13.25
N TRP A 710 -18.47 47.59 12.90
CA TRP A 710 -19.36 46.97 13.89
C TRP A 710 -18.61 46.02 14.84
N ILE A 711 -17.69 45.18 14.34
CA ILE A 711 -16.85 44.30 15.18
C ILE A 711 -16.05 45.11 16.22
N HIS A 712 -15.61 46.32 15.89
CA HIS A 712 -14.92 47.20 16.84
C HIS A 712 -15.82 47.72 17.97
N THR A 713 -17.14 47.61 17.84
CA THR A 713 -18.10 47.99 18.89
C THR A 713 -18.35 46.88 19.91
N LEU A 714 -17.84 45.67 19.66
CA LEU A 714 -18.02 44.52 20.56
C LEU A 714 -17.30 44.73 21.90
N GLY A 715 -17.77 44.03 22.93
CA GLY A 715 -17.22 44.13 24.29
C GLY A 715 -15.71 43.83 24.37
N THR A 716 -15.06 44.32 25.43
CA THR A 716 -13.60 44.21 25.60
C THR A 716 -13.08 42.78 25.65
N GLU A 717 -13.85 41.84 26.21
CA GLU A 717 -13.53 40.40 26.23
C GLU A 717 -13.49 39.84 24.80
N VAL A 718 -14.58 39.99 24.05
CA VAL A 718 -14.72 39.54 22.66
C VAL A 718 -13.66 40.16 21.75
N GLY A 719 -13.46 41.47 21.84
CA GLY A 719 -12.45 42.16 21.03
C GLY A 719 -11.01 41.71 21.35
N SER A 720 -10.74 41.30 22.59
CA SER A 720 -9.41 40.76 22.96
C SER A 720 -9.23 39.33 22.45
N HIS A 721 -10.29 38.52 22.49
CA HIS A 721 -10.30 37.17 21.94
C HIS A 721 -10.04 37.18 20.43
N LEU A 722 -10.78 37.99 19.67
CA LEU A 722 -10.62 38.11 18.21
C LEU A 722 -9.20 38.52 17.81
N ARG A 723 -8.54 39.40 18.58
CA ARG A 723 -7.14 39.77 18.34
C ARG A 723 -6.17 38.63 18.63
N ALA A 724 -6.46 37.80 19.63
CA ALA A 724 -5.64 36.64 19.95
C ALA A 724 -5.77 35.55 18.88
N THR A 725 -6.98 35.34 18.34
CA THR A 725 -7.28 34.22 17.44
C THR A 725 -6.99 34.45 15.96
N ALA A 726 -6.68 35.69 15.54
CA ALA A 726 -6.61 36.06 14.12
C ALA A 726 -5.55 35.31 13.27
N GLN A 727 -4.57 34.62 13.87
CA GLN A 727 -3.54 33.74 13.25
C GLN A 727 -2.78 34.23 11.99
N GLY A 728 -3.01 35.45 11.51
CA GLY A 728 -2.34 35.99 10.32
C GLY A 728 -2.87 35.45 8.99
N ALA A 729 -4.10 34.92 8.95
CA ALA A 729 -4.80 34.63 7.70
C ALA A 729 -5.06 35.93 6.92
N GLN A 730 -4.84 35.91 5.61
CA GLN A 730 -5.03 37.04 4.69
C GLN A 730 -6.38 36.99 3.94
N GLY A 731 -7.17 35.95 4.21
CA GLY A 731 -8.52 35.73 3.67
C GLY A 731 -9.09 34.42 4.23
N ASP A 732 -10.16 33.91 3.60
CA ASP A 732 -10.73 32.60 3.95
C ASP A 732 -9.85 31.43 3.48
N GLY A 733 -8.91 31.66 2.56
CA GLY A 733 -8.05 30.62 2.02
C GLY A 733 -8.71 29.69 1.00
N GLY A 734 -9.97 29.96 0.63
CA GLY A 734 -10.84 29.04 -0.10
C GLY A 734 -11.51 28.02 0.82
N SER A 735 -12.85 27.96 0.77
CA SER A 735 -13.65 27.02 1.54
C SER A 735 -13.73 25.65 0.88
N LEU A 736 -13.81 24.60 1.70
CA LEU A 736 -13.84 23.20 1.28
C LEU A 736 -15.07 22.48 1.84
N VAL A 737 -15.52 21.46 1.11
CA VAL A 737 -16.47 20.45 1.60
C VAL A 737 -15.77 19.11 1.64
N TYR A 738 -15.98 18.36 2.71
CA TYR A 738 -15.42 17.03 2.89
C TYR A 738 -16.53 15.98 2.85
N LEU A 739 -16.41 15.00 1.96
CA LEU A 739 -17.23 13.79 1.99
C LEU A 739 -16.40 12.65 2.57
N ILE A 740 -16.69 12.31 3.82
CA ILE A 740 -16.01 11.28 4.60
C ILE A 740 -16.78 9.97 4.40
N GLU A 741 -16.11 8.98 3.84
CA GLU A 741 -16.63 7.64 3.63
C GLU A 741 -16.10 6.74 4.74
N THR A 742 -17.01 6.11 5.50
CA THR A 742 -16.71 5.17 6.59
C THR A 742 -17.30 3.79 6.24
N PRO A 743 -16.93 2.71 6.96
CA PRO A 743 -17.55 1.40 6.75
C PRO A 743 -19.06 1.37 7.03
N GLU A 744 -19.56 2.22 7.94
CA GLU A 744 -20.97 2.26 8.35
C GLU A 744 -21.83 3.18 7.48
N GLY A 745 -21.21 4.11 6.75
CA GLY A 745 -21.92 5.11 5.94
C GLY A 745 -21.05 6.31 5.60
N SER A 746 -21.66 7.31 4.97
CA SER A 746 -20.99 8.52 4.50
C SER A 746 -21.47 9.76 5.24
N LEU A 747 -20.51 10.61 5.63
CA LEU A 747 -20.73 11.88 6.32
C LEU A 747 -20.19 13.02 5.46
N LEU A 748 -21.07 13.94 5.07
CA LEU A 748 -20.64 15.21 4.48
C LEU A 748 -20.45 16.26 5.58
N TYR A 749 -19.32 16.94 5.56
CA TYR A 749 -19.01 18.06 6.44
C TYR A 749 -18.83 19.33 5.64
N GLN A 750 -19.69 20.31 5.93
CA GLN A 750 -19.65 21.65 5.38
C GLN A 750 -19.86 22.66 6.51
N ASP A 751 -18.80 23.38 6.84
CA ASP A 751 -18.70 24.37 7.91
C ASP A 751 -19.12 25.78 7.49
N THR A 752 -19.39 26.01 6.20
CA THR A 752 -19.87 27.29 5.67
C THR A 752 -21.32 27.24 5.16
N SER A 753 -22.06 28.33 5.35
CA SER A 753 -23.31 28.55 4.63
C SER A 753 -23.06 29.10 3.22
N GLY A 754 -22.22 28.41 2.44
CA GLY A 754 -21.94 28.75 1.06
C GLY A 754 -21.65 27.51 0.22
N SER A 755 -22.06 27.49 -1.04
CA SER A 755 -21.81 26.33 -1.91
C SER A 755 -21.83 26.64 -3.40
N TRP A 756 -21.13 25.83 -4.17
CA TRP A 756 -21.33 25.71 -5.61
C TRP A 756 -22.39 24.66 -5.89
N SER A 757 -23.52 25.06 -6.48
CA SER A 757 -24.63 24.16 -6.76
C SER A 757 -24.22 23.01 -7.69
N GLY A 758 -23.26 23.26 -8.59
CA GLY A 758 -22.68 22.25 -9.48
C GLY A 758 -21.79 21.21 -8.78
N VAL A 759 -21.18 21.56 -7.64
CA VAL A 759 -20.31 20.66 -6.87
C VAL A 759 -21.12 19.73 -5.99
N LEU A 760 -22.11 20.28 -5.29
CA LEU A 760 -22.98 19.48 -4.41
C LEU A 760 -23.88 18.53 -5.20
N ARG A 761 -24.18 18.88 -6.47
CA ARG A 761 -24.95 18.03 -7.37
C ARG A 761 -24.18 16.75 -7.69
N GLY A 762 -24.60 15.65 -7.07
CA GLY A 762 -23.98 14.33 -7.22
C GLY A 762 -23.31 13.81 -5.95
N LEU A 763 -23.28 14.62 -4.88
CA LEU A 763 -22.97 14.13 -3.53
C LEU A 763 -24.26 13.61 -2.91
N SER A 764 -24.23 12.39 -2.38
CA SER A 764 -25.38 11.74 -1.73
C SER A 764 -24.94 11.10 -0.40
N PRO A 765 -24.62 11.92 0.62
CA PRO A 765 -24.18 11.41 1.90
C PRO A 765 -25.35 10.80 2.70
N ASP A 766 -25.06 9.86 3.60
CA ASP A 766 -26.07 9.34 4.52
C ASP A 766 -26.42 10.37 5.61
N VAL A 767 -25.42 11.10 6.10
CA VAL A 767 -25.53 12.18 7.09
C VAL A 767 -24.81 13.43 6.57
N ALA A 768 -25.39 14.61 6.77
CA ALA A 768 -24.75 15.89 6.44
C ALA A 768 -24.67 16.80 7.66
N ILE A 769 -23.47 17.30 7.97
CA ILE A 769 -23.25 18.42 8.88
C ILE A 769 -23.26 19.70 8.03
N LEU A 770 -24.22 20.58 8.30
CA LEU A 770 -24.43 21.82 7.55
C LEU A 770 -24.37 23.02 8.48
N ALA A 771 -23.65 24.06 8.08
CA ALA A 771 -23.61 25.30 8.82
C ALA A 771 -24.94 26.07 8.76
N ALA A 772 -25.39 26.51 9.92
CA ALA A 772 -26.53 27.39 10.11
C ALA A 772 -26.07 28.77 10.60
N GLY A 773 -25.18 29.43 9.85
CA GLY A 773 -24.55 30.67 10.28
C GLY A 773 -24.33 31.65 9.13
N GLY A 774 -24.73 32.90 9.36
CA GLY A 774 -24.50 33.98 8.41
C GLY A 774 -25.42 33.99 7.19
N ARG A 775 -25.10 34.83 6.20
CA ARG A 775 -25.93 35.02 5.00
C ARG A 775 -25.49 34.03 3.92
N ALA A 776 -26.41 33.16 3.52
CA ALA A 776 -26.09 32.07 2.63
C ALA A 776 -25.64 32.53 1.24
N ASN A 777 -24.71 31.78 0.63
CA ASN A 777 -24.11 32.05 -0.67
C ASN A 777 -24.30 30.85 -1.62
N VAL A 778 -24.87 31.06 -2.79
CA VAL A 778 -25.00 30.04 -3.83
C VAL A 778 -24.45 30.58 -5.13
N ASP A 779 -23.48 29.86 -5.70
CA ASP A 779 -22.84 30.18 -6.98
C ASP A 779 -22.27 31.61 -7.05
N GLY A 780 -21.83 32.15 -5.89
CA GLY A 780 -21.20 33.47 -5.77
C GLY A 780 -22.17 34.60 -5.42
N GLU A 781 -23.47 34.32 -5.29
CA GLU A 781 -24.49 35.33 -4.99
C GLU A 781 -25.22 35.04 -3.66
N PRO A 782 -25.61 36.07 -2.90
CA PRO A 782 -26.36 35.89 -1.67
C PRO A 782 -27.75 35.33 -1.94
N VAL A 783 -28.15 34.33 -1.16
CA VAL A 783 -29.51 33.78 -1.18
C VAL A 783 -30.52 34.88 -0.85
N GLN A 784 -31.57 34.94 -1.65
CA GLN A 784 -32.68 35.90 -1.51
C GLN A 784 -33.82 35.25 -0.73
N GLY A 785 -33.62 35.09 0.57
CA GLY A 785 -34.52 34.32 1.41
C GLY A 785 -34.00 34.18 2.83
N THR A 786 -34.45 33.13 3.50
CA THR A 786 -34.06 32.83 4.88
C THR A 786 -32.90 31.83 4.92
N LEU A 787 -32.16 31.81 6.02
CA LEU A 787 -31.17 30.77 6.28
C LEU A 787 -31.83 29.38 6.36
N ALA A 788 -33.04 29.30 6.93
CA ALA A 788 -33.84 28.09 7.00
C ALA A 788 -34.15 27.49 5.62
N ASP A 789 -34.55 28.33 4.66
CA ASP A 789 -34.80 27.88 3.29
C ASP A 789 -33.50 27.40 2.61
N PHE A 790 -32.36 28.03 2.89
CA PHE A 790 -31.06 27.58 2.38
C PHE A 790 -30.67 26.20 2.92
N VAL A 791 -30.75 25.98 4.24
CA VAL A 791 -30.43 24.66 4.84
C VAL A 791 -31.37 23.58 4.31
N ALA A 792 -32.68 23.90 4.17
CA ALA A 792 -33.65 23.00 3.58
C ALA A 792 -33.35 22.68 2.10
N HIS A 793 -32.90 23.67 1.33
CA HIS A 793 -32.45 23.50 -0.05
C HIS A 793 -31.24 22.57 -0.15
N GLN A 794 -30.25 22.73 0.73
CA GLN A 794 -29.07 21.88 0.81
C GLN A 794 -29.45 20.43 1.15
N ALA A 795 -30.31 20.24 2.15
CA ALA A 795 -30.85 18.93 2.51
C ALA A 795 -31.57 18.26 1.32
N ARG A 796 -32.37 19.02 0.56
CA ARG A 796 -33.04 18.51 -0.64
C ARG A 796 -32.07 18.14 -1.76
N LEU A 797 -31.00 18.92 -1.96
CA LEU A 797 -30.00 18.65 -3.00
C LEU A 797 -29.16 17.41 -2.70
N LEU A 798 -28.72 17.28 -1.45
CA LEU A 798 -27.85 16.19 -0.99
C LEU A 798 -28.63 14.89 -0.71
N GLY A 799 -29.89 15.03 -0.30
CA GLY A 799 -30.77 13.91 0.06
C GLY A 799 -30.30 13.04 1.23
N PRO A 800 -29.66 13.56 2.31
CA PRO A 800 -29.24 12.73 3.42
C PRO A 800 -30.44 12.27 4.24
N ARG A 801 -30.26 11.20 5.01
CA ARG A 801 -31.27 10.74 5.98
C ARG A 801 -31.29 11.63 7.22
N GLN A 802 -30.15 12.20 7.57
CA GLN A 802 -29.96 13.03 8.75
C GLN A 802 -29.18 14.30 8.43
N VAL A 803 -29.63 15.43 8.96
CA VAL A 803 -28.86 16.69 9.00
C VAL A 803 -28.53 17.03 10.45
N ILE A 804 -27.29 17.43 10.68
CA ILE A 804 -26.76 17.96 11.93
C ILE A 804 -26.29 19.39 11.66
N LEU A 805 -26.54 20.30 12.59
CA LEU A 805 -26.14 21.71 12.42
C LEU A 805 -24.75 21.98 13.00
N SER A 806 -23.98 22.81 12.31
CA SER A 806 -22.83 23.53 12.86
C SER A 806 -23.13 25.04 12.91
N HIS A 807 -22.31 25.83 13.64
CA HIS A 807 -22.49 27.28 13.78
C HIS A 807 -23.84 27.73 14.35
N HIS A 808 -24.48 26.90 15.19
CA HIS A 808 -25.80 27.19 15.72
C HIS A 808 -25.79 27.52 17.22
N ASP A 809 -24.64 27.45 17.89
CA ASP A 809 -24.42 27.89 19.27
C ASP A 809 -23.96 29.34 19.39
N ASP A 810 -24.14 29.91 20.59
CA ASP A 810 -23.59 31.22 20.94
C ASP A 810 -22.09 31.14 21.33
N PHE A 811 -21.23 30.75 20.37
CA PHE A 811 -19.80 30.49 20.62
C PHE A 811 -18.94 31.74 20.91
N LEU A 812 -19.46 32.94 20.66
CA LEU A 812 -18.85 34.24 20.94
C LEU A 812 -19.93 35.31 21.22
N PRO A 813 -20.47 35.38 22.45
CA PRO A 813 -21.61 36.23 22.77
C PRO A 813 -21.44 37.70 22.38
N GLY A 814 -22.44 38.23 21.67
CA GLY A 814 -22.43 39.58 21.09
C GLY A 814 -21.92 39.64 19.65
N PHE A 815 -21.16 38.62 19.21
CA PHE A 815 -20.86 38.38 17.80
C PHE A 815 -21.78 37.30 17.22
N SER A 816 -21.90 36.16 17.90
CA SER A 816 -22.84 35.08 17.60
C SER A 816 -24.10 35.18 18.47
N GLN A 817 -25.07 34.32 18.16
CA GLN A 817 -26.22 34.01 19.02
C GLN A 817 -26.64 32.57 18.79
N GLN A 818 -27.32 31.96 19.76
CA GLN A 818 -27.94 30.65 19.57
C GLN A 818 -29.00 30.74 18.47
N VAL A 819 -28.89 29.87 17.48
CA VAL A 819 -29.84 29.79 16.36
C VAL A 819 -31.05 28.97 16.77
N ASP A 820 -32.26 29.49 16.53
CA ASP A 820 -33.49 28.73 16.68
C ASP A 820 -33.64 27.73 15.52
N ALA A 821 -33.60 26.44 15.84
CA ALA A 821 -33.73 25.35 14.87
C ALA A 821 -35.19 25.15 14.40
N GLY A 822 -36.19 25.78 15.04
CA GLY A 822 -37.61 25.65 14.70
C GLY A 822 -37.91 25.96 13.23
N PRO A 823 -37.56 27.16 12.72
CA PRO A 823 -37.74 27.50 11.32
C PRO A 823 -37.00 26.57 10.34
N ILE A 824 -35.79 26.14 10.68
CA ILE A 824 -35.01 25.20 9.86
C ILE A 824 -35.74 23.86 9.76
N ARG A 825 -36.28 23.36 10.88
CA ARG A 825 -37.06 22.12 10.95
C ARG A 825 -38.32 22.21 10.11
N GLU A 826 -39.04 23.33 10.15
CA GLU A 826 -40.24 23.55 9.35
C GLU A 826 -39.94 23.64 7.85
N ALA A 827 -38.87 24.35 7.46
CA ALA A 827 -38.42 24.44 6.07
C ALA A 827 -37.97 23.07 5.53
N MET A 828 -37.20 22.30 6.31
CA MET A 828 -36.80 20.94 5.94
C MET A 828 -38.00 19.99 5.81
N ALA A 829 -38.98 20.06 6.72
CA ALA A 829 -40.19 19.25 6.61
C ALA A 829 -40.98 19.53 5.32
N ARG A 830 -40.89 20.76 4.78
CA ARG A 830 -41.46 21.12 3.48
C ARG A 830 -40.63 20.63 2.29
N GLU A 831 -39.31 20.85 2.29
CA GLU A 831 -38.47 20.64 1.09
C GLU A 831 -37.75 19.28 1.03
N ALA A 832 -37.46 18.70 2.19
CA ALA A 832 -36.74 17.44 2.35
C ALA A 832 -37.42 16.55 3.42
N PRO A 833 -38.69 16.13 3.21
CA PRO A 833 -39.49 15.43 4.23
C PRO A 833 -38.93 14.06 4.65
N ALA A 834 -38.00 13.49 3.86
CA ALA A 834 -37.33 12.23 4.18
C ALA A 834 -36.07 12.42 5.07
N THR A 835 -35.68 13.67 5.33
CA THR A 835 -34.46 14.02 6.08
C THR A 835 -34.84 14.50 7.47
N THR A 836 -34.17 13.97 8.50
CA THR A 836 -34.41 14.35 9.89
C THR A 836 -33.35 15.35 10.38
N LEU A 837 -33.79 16.45 10.98
CA LEU A 837 -32.90 17.39 11.68
C LEU A 837 -32.61 16.91 13.10
N THR A 838 -31.32 16.66 13.39
CA THR A 838 -30.81 16.20 14.68
C THR A 838 -30.00 17.29 15.36
N GLU A 839 -30.44 17.70 16.55
CA GLU A 839 -29.74 18.68 17.37
C GLU A 839 -28.89 17.94 18.39
N LEU A 840 -27.58 18.19 18.36
CA LEU A 840 -26.64 17.57 19.28
C LEU A 840 -26.44 18.43 20.52
N THR A 841 -26.21 17.77 21.64
CA THR A 841 -25.61 18.42 22.82
C THR A 841 -24.10 18.18 22.80
N TYR A 842 -23.34 19.07 23.44
CA TYR A 842 -21.89 18.94 23.52
C TYR A 842 -21.48 17.59 24.12
N LEU A 843 -20.46 16.96 23.53
CA LEU A 843 -19.88 15.70 24.00
C LEU A 843 -20.93 14.57 24.19
N SER A 844 -21.98 14.57 23.35
CA SER A 844 -23.08 13.60 23.46
C SER A 844 -22.73 12.18 23.01
N GLY A 845 -21.58 11.97 22.35
CA GLY A 845 -21.20 10.68 21.77
C GLY A 845 -22.24 10.16 20.78
N HIS A 846 -22.83 11.06 19.99
CA HIS A 846 -23.94 10.74 19.11
C HIS A 846 -23.54 9.67 18.11
N ARG A 847 -24.28 8.56 18.08
CA ARG A 847 -23.99 7.46 17.17
C ARG A 847 -24.52 7.83 15.79
N LEU A 848 -23.64 7.82 14.81
CA LEU A 848 -24.03 7.97 13.43
C LEU A 848 -24.54 6.63 12.89
N PHE A 849 -25.37 6.69 11.85
CA PHE A 849 -25.78 5.54 11.06
C PHE A 849 -26.63 4.46 11.76
N THR A 850 -27.07 4.67 13.00
CA THR A 850 -27.83 3.67 13.78
C THR A 850 -29.21 3.32 13.23
N ASP A 851 -29.74 4.13 12.32
CA ASP A 851 -31.05 3.98 11.69
C ASP A 851 -30.97 3.75 10.17
N LEU A 852 -29.81 3.31 9.63
CA LEU A 852 -29.64 3.09 8.18
C LEU A 852 -30.30 1.79 7.65
#